data_AF-A0A2W6BW54-F1
#
_entry.id   AF-A0A2W6BW54-F1
#
_cell.length_a   1.000
_cell.length_b   1.000
_cell.length_c   1.000
_cell.angle_alpha   90.00
_cell.angle_beta   90.00
_cell.angle_gamma   90.00
#
_symmetry.space_group_name_H-M   'P 1'
#
loop_
_entity.id
_entity.type
_entity.pdbx_description
1 polymer ?
#
loop_
_entity_poly.entity_id
_entity_poly.type
_entity_poly.pdbx_seq_one_letter_code
_entity_poly.pdbx_strand_id
1 'polypeptide(L)'
;MARHHRTARTRSRFAGAAVVTALAAGGLLASLGAGYSVSRAALGDGSADVAKGTTVAHVNGESGKVDAQTPGNLATGKQGLQVVRLSTGQFIVINRSTGAVTTVDGATMKPTSTVIPKAAPVVPTGGDKAADVRVIASDKSGWLVNATAGYVELIGDHGPTGKQVQLGAVVIDSAPGPDGSVIVLTRDGVVIRVGTDLSRHRMPITDGAGGTLTTAGGHTFLITTAGEVLRVDGDQPRTLAKPAGLDGSVIAGSVLGSGDHVLAIAHDVLLLIGAGSGATQSIVLHAGTASLGRPVELNGRVYVPDYTNHRLLVANEDRGQLDDPIKVWGTTATFALFVSGGRVWANDQFSKLMVAIDADGHDHSVDKGTGKGIEDPDGKPKTPTPKAKTKLPKVPKVPKSPGLPRTVPPPHTTIPHPAIPAIPALPLPQPSPTNPTTTAPKQVAVPSFGSHTDYHDACAQIDALQLRCIPVAVDATGQSGNTNDVVDTKPGGGSQVDVGSQVVVTYIGQLAVPDRLTGLNPDDACAAISAAQLKCKTQPTSVPASTPQEFGIVNAVNPASGSKVNSGATVTVSYPDTFTMPDLKNQQGAAACQSLSAYQLKLNGATTTPKCTAAVGNTAATAAQAGQVYQQSPSPGAPAPASAAVGLFVYNGSVAVKDWTGADAATALTECQATPGLSCVAATGDYPGTAPANAGKVEKQTPTPGNYQVVAAVTITQWAGANPVPDVTGQSTAGGAGSQACQTLASYGFPCALNPVLGKNANSAISQAPAGAQPLGTTVTVNYSPWQAQQLIAYQSTDGNPVWVMRFAGAPVPAGYGANPRAVGWGYAPGTGVPGGRIINGFYCTAGAAKCDGYPDNHFYSQVGSYSGTYWQGPDPVAELPQGNCAGQGMQQLWRTWNFSGGTHTYNLDSAASGGTGNEFLGCVWP
;
A
#
# COMPACT_ATOMS: atom_id res chain seq x y z
N MET A 1 -1.63 80.11 -16.76
CA MET A 1 -2.92 80.76 -16.44
C MET A 1 -3.87 79.69 -15.90
N ALA A 2 -4.76 80.03 -14.94
CA ALA A 2 -5.86 79.22 -14.34
C ALA A 2 -5.55 77.74 -13.95
N ARG A 3 -5.46 77.38 -12.65
CA ARG A 3 -6.59 77.03 -11.73
C ARG A 3 -7.48 75.92 -12.28
N HIS A 4 -7.76 74.79 -11.62
CA HIS A 4 -7.64 74.37 -10.20
C HIS A 4 -7.62 72.81 -10.14
N HIS A 5 -7.45 72.05 -9.03
CA HIS A 5 -7.35 72.32 -7.58
C HIS A 5 -6.42 71.27 -6.90
N ARG A 6 -6.33 71.27 -5.56
CA ARG A 6 -5.92 70.12 -4.69
C ARG A 6 -6.95 69.92 -3.57
N THR A 7 -7.18 68.69 -3.11
CA THR A 7 -7.43 68.23 -1.70
C THR A 7 -7.89 66.77 -1.75
N ALA A 8 -7.15 65.76 -1.26
CA ALA A 8 -6.81 65.45 0.13
C ALA A 8 -7.98 64.88 0.97
N ARG A 9 -7.89 63.59 1.31
CA ARG A 9 -8.42 63.01 2.56
C ARG A 9 -7.34 62.16 3.22
N THR A 10 -7.22 62.28 4.54
CA THR A 10 -6.14 61.72 5.35
C THR A 10 -6.68 61.40 6.74
N ARG A 11 -6.09 60.42 7.44
CA ARG A 11 -6.39 59.96 8.82
C ARG A 11 -7.68 59.12 8.94
N SER A 12 -7.78 58.16 9.85
CA SER A 12 -6.93 57.68 10.98
C SER A 12 -6.53 56.20 10.75
N ARG A 13 -5.45 55.57 11.25
CA ARG A 13 -4.45 55.74 12.33
C ARG A 13 -4.91 55.51 13.79
N PHE A 14 -4.40 54.39 14.35
CA PHE A 14 -4.23 53.99 15.76
C PHE A 14 -5.41 53.46 16.59
N ALA A 15 -5.48 52.12 16.69
CA ALA A 15 -5.40 51.32 17.93
C ALA A 15 -5.45 49.83 17.52
N GLY A 16 -4.74 48.86 18.11
CA GLY A 16 -3.60 48.87 19.03
C GLY A 16 -3.12 47.42 19.14
N ALA A 17 -1.81 47.14 19.02
CA ALA A 17 -1.29 45.77 18.93
C ALA A 17 -0.14 45.56 19.92
N ALA A 18 -0.51 45.19 21.15
CA ALA A 18 0.37 44.60 22.15
C ALA A 18 -0.46 43.61 22.98
N VAL A 19 0.15 42.51 23.42
CA VAL A 19 -0.47 41.37 24.13
C VAL A 19 -1.36 40.46 23.26
N VAL A 20 -0.76 39.42 22.66
CA VAL A 20 -1.02 38.01 23.03
C VAL A 20 0.29 37.22 22.81
N THR A 21 1.09 37.06 23.87
CA THR A 21 2.23 36.14 23.90
C THR A 21 1.86 34.90 24.73
N ALA A 22 0.77 34.23 24.34
CA ALA A 22 0.29 32.98 24.96
C ALA A 22 -0.86 32.35 24.16
N LEU A 23 -0.58 31.71 23.01
CA LEU A 23 -1.45 30.71 22.34
C LEU A 23 -0.79 30.05 21.11
N ALA A 24 0.53 29.79 21.18
CA ALA A 24 1.30 29.12 20.11
C ALA A 24 1.95 27.80 20.56
N ALA A 25 1.50 27.24 21.68
CA ALA A 25 2.01 26.00 22.28
C ALA A 25 0.82 25.11 22.71
N GLY A 26 0.02 24.68 21.74
CA GLY A 26 -1.20 23.91 21.99
C GLY A 26 -2.08 23.78 20.74
N GLY A 27 -1.59 23.07 19.72
CA GLY A 27 -2.33 22.94 18.45
C GLY A 27 -1.71 22.03 17.38
N LEU A 28 -0.79 21.12 17.76
CA LEU A 28 -0.09 20.22 16.83
C LEU A 28 0.02 18.80 17.41
N LEU A 29 -1.13 18.28 17.86
CA LEU A 29 -1.32 16.88 18.29
C LEU A 29 -2.61 16.28 17.69
N ALA A 30 -2.93 16.65 16.44
CA ALA A 30 -4.03 16.07 15.68
C ALA A 30 -3.52 15.06 14.65
N SER A 31 -3.85 13.79 14.87
CA SER A 31 -3.94 12.72 13.85
C SER A 31 -2.75 12.49 12.89
N LEU A 32 -1.61 12.06 13.42
CA LEU A 32 -0.78 11.07 12.71
C LEU A 32 -1.32 9.65 12.98
N GLY A 33 -2.52 9.39 12.47
CA GLY A 33 -3.12 8.05 12.48
C GLY A 33 -2.48 7.16 11.41
N ALA A 34 -2.17 5.92 11.76
CA ALA A 34 -1.85 4.88 10.79
C ALA A 34 -3.06 4.65 9.88
N GLY A 35 -2.98 5.10 8.64
CA GLY A 35 -4.04 4.96 7.64
C GLY A 35 -3.76 3.79 6.70
N TYR A 36 -4.82 3.17 6.18
CA TYR A 36 -4.71 2.11 5.18
C TYR A 36 -3.91 2.57 3.96
N SER A 37 -3.06 1.69 3.43
CA SER A 37 -2.22 1.97 2.26
C SER A 37 -3.02 2.42 1.03
N VAL A 38 -4.26 1.94 0.89
CA VAL A 38 -5.22 2.34 -0.15
C VAL A 38 -5.81 3.76 0.02
N SER A 39 -5.67 4.38 1.20
CA SER A 39 -6.09 5.77 1.47
C SER A 39 -4.93 6.77 1.47
N ARG A 40 -3.69 6.32 1.21
CA ARG A 40 -2.51 7.19 1.04
C ARG A 40 -1.82 6.88 -0.28
N ALA A 41 -2.48 7.21 -1.37
CA ALA A 41 -1.99 6.96 -2.73
C ALA A 41 -0.65 7.65 -3.05
N ALA A 42 -0.35 8.79 -2.41
CA ALA A 42 0.70 9.74 -2.82
C ALA A 42 2.17 9.30 -2.65
N LEU A 43 2.46 8.04 -2.29
CA LEU A 43 3.83 7.54 -2.04
C LEU A 43 4.11 6.21 -2.75
N GLY A 44 3.68 6.10 -4.01
CA GLY A 44 3.92 4.94 -4.87
C GLY A 44 5.00 5.17 -5.94
N ASP A 45 5.50 4.07 -6.49
CA ASP A 45 6.51 4.00 -7.56
C ASP A 45 5.93 4.15 -8.98
N GLY A 46 4.69 4.64 -9.12
CA GLY A 46 4.00 4.74 -10.41
C GLY A 46 3.57 3.39 -11.01
N SER A 47 3.61 2.28 -10.26
CA SER A 47 3.34 0.92 -10.76
C SER A 47 2.01 0.31 -10.30
N ALA A 48 1.61 -0.80 -10.96
CA ALA A 48 0.54 -1.68 -10.52
C ALA A 48 0.74 -3.15 -10.94
N ASP A 49 0.17 -4.08 -10.19
CA ASP A 49 0.07 -5.50 -10.55
C ASP A 49 -1.32 -5.80 -11.13
N VAL A 50 -1.38 -6.19 -12.41
CA VAL A 50 -2.61 -6.26 -13.20
C VAL A 50 -2.87 -7.63 -13.83
N ALA A 51 -4.15 -8.00 -13.90
CA ALA A 51 -4.59 -9.16 -14.67
C ALA A 51 -4.34 -8.93 -16.17
N LYS A 52 -3.64 -9.88 -16.82
CA LYS A 52 -3.27 -9.86 -18.23
C LYS A 52 -3.60 -11.21 -18.87
N GLY A 53 -4.74 -11.32 -19.54
CA GLY A 53 -5.15 -12.55 -20.21
C GLY A 53 -5.28 -13.72 -19.23
N THR A 54 -4.42 -14.74 -19.34
CA THR A 54 -4.36 -15.85 -18.37
C THR A 54 -3.25 -15.72 -17.32
N THR A 55 -2.57 -14.58 -17.22
CA THR A 55 -1.41 -14.32 -16.33
C THR A 55 -1.61 -13.03 -15.52
N VAL A 56 -0.64 -12.69 -14.67
CA VAL A 56 -0.53 -11.35 -14.05
C VAL A 56 0.76 -10.68 -14.53
N ALA A 57 0.73 -9.36 -14.69
CA ALA A 57 1.85 -8.54 -15.10
C ALA A 57 2.03 -7.37 -14.15
N HIS A 58 3.28 -7.00 -13.90
CA HIS A 58 3.63 -5.71 -13.33
C HIS A 58 3.62 -4.70 -14.49
N VAL A 59 3.08 -3.51 -14.27
CA VAL A 59 3.05 -2.41 -15.24
C VAL A 59 3.59 -1.14 -14.61
N ASN A 60 4.47 -0.47 -15.34
CA ASN A 60 5.04 0.80 -14.95
C ASN A 60 4.31 1.94 -15.69
N GLY A 61 3.68 2.85 -14.93
CA GLY A 61 2.82 3.91 -15.45
C GLY A 61 3.56 4.98 -16.26
N GLU A 62 4.81 5.27 -15.91
CA GLU A 62 5.64 6.26 -16.63
C GLU A 62 6.06 5.77 -18.02
N SER A 63 6.43 4.49 -18.12
CA SER A 63 6.86 3.88 -19.38
C SER A 63 5.73 3.37 -20.28
N GLY A 64 4.51 3.26 -19.72
CA GLY A 64 3.33 2.71 -20.38
C GLY A 64 3.45 1.22 -20.74
N LYS A 65 4.29 0.44 -20.04
CA LYS A 65 4.69 -0.92 -20.44
C LYS A 65 4.72 -1.91 -19.28
N VAL A 66 4.67 -3.19 -19.65
CA VAL A 66 5.02 -4.33 -18.79
C VAL A 66 6.53 -4.50 -18.73
N ASP A 67 7.05 -4.57 -17.52
CA ASP A 67 8.45 -4.87 -17.17
C ASP A 67 8.61 -6.28 -16.56
N ALA A 68 7.60 -6.79 -15.83
CA ALA A 68 7.60 -8.15 -15.29
C ALA A 68 6.25 -8.88 -15.47
N GLN A 69 6.26 -10.21 -15.54
CA GLN A 69 5.04 -11.03 -15.63
C GLN A 69 5.22 -12.41 -15.00
N THR A 70 4.12 -13.01 -14.52
CA THR A 70 4.15 -14.33 -13.88
C THR A 70 4.55 -15.44 -14.86
N PRO A 71 5.49 -16.34 -14.52
CA PRO A 71 5.85 -17.46 -15.38
C PRO A 71 4.75 -18.52 -15.37
N GLY A 72 4.00 -18.60 -16.47
CA GLY A 72 2.90 -19.55 -16.63
C GLY A 72 1.53 -18.95 -16.37
N ASN A 73 0.49 -19.77 -16.53
CA ASN A 73 -0.91 -19.34 -16.47
C ASN A 73 -1.51 -19.55 -15.08
N LEU A 74 -2.24 -18.55 -14.58
CA LEU A 74 -3.05 -18.60 -13.36
C LEU A 74 -4.56 -18.79 -13.65
N ALA A 75 -4.95 -18.60 -14.91
CA ALA A 75 -6.28 -18.83 -15.43
C ALA A 75 -6.25 -19.68 -16.72
N THR A 76 -7.42 -20.15 -17.15
CA THR A 76 -7.62 -20.81 -18.44
C THR A 76 -8.76 -20.16 -19.23
N GLY A 77 -8.65 -20.10 -20.55
CA GLY A 77 -9.68 -19.48 -21.40
C GLY A 77 -9.96 -18.02 -21.01
N LYS A 78 -11.24 -17.69 -20.77
CA LYS A 78 -11.70 -16.38 -20.26
C LYS A 78 -12.06 -16.40 -18.76
N GLN A 79 -11.38 -17.22 -17.95
CA GLN A 79 -11.57 -17.19 -16.48
C GLN A 79 -11.06 -15.86 -15.90
N GLY A 80 -11.87 -15.24 -15.05
CA GLY A 80 -11.56 -13.94 -14.45
C GLY A 80 -10.49 -14.03 -13.35
N LEU A 81 -9.51 -13.13 -13.37
CA LEU A 81 -8.49 -12.97 -12.34
C LEU A 81 -8.73 -11.67 -11.56
N GLN A 82 -8.66 -11.74 -10.23
CA GLN A 82 -8.51 -10.58 -9.35
C GLN A 82 -7.10 -10.60 -8.77
N VAL A 83 -6.45 -9.43 -8.76
CA VAL A 83 -5.11 -9.23 -8.17
C VAL A 83 -5.26 -8.28 -7.00
N VAL A 84 -4.62 -8.59 -5.86
CA VAL A 84 -4.59 -7.73 -4.67
C VAL A 84 -3.18 -7.72 -4.10
N ARG A 85 -2.51 -6.55 -4.12
CA ARG A 85 -1.20 -6.34 -3.50
C ARG A 85 -1.36 -6.16 -1.99
N LEU A 86 -0.55 -6.85 -1.20
CA LEU A 86 -0.50 -6.76 0.25
C LEU A 86 0.63 -5.81 0.69
N SER A 87 0.54 -5.27 1.91
CA SER A 87 1.58 -4.40 2.46
C SER A 87 2.93 -5.11 2.71
N THR A 88 2.95 -6.45 2.71
CA THR A 88 4.18 -7.27 2.73
C THR A 88 4.93 -7.29 1.39
N GLY A 89 4.40 -6.64 0.34
CA GLY A 89 4.98 -6.61 -1.01
C GLY A 89 4.64 -7.84 -1.87
N GLN A 90 3.98 -8.85 -1.30
CA GLN A 90 3.40 -9.97 -2.04
C GLN A 90 2.06 -9.55 -2.67
N PHE A 91 1.61 -10.27 -3.70
CA PHE A 91 0.24 -10.11 -4.19
C PHE A 91 -0.47 -11.45 -4.33
N ILE A 92 -1.78 -11.41 -4.08
CA ILE A 92 -2.66 -12.56 -4.12
C ILE A 92 -3.51 -12.49 -5.38
N VAL A 93 -3.54 -13.60 -6.11
CA VAL A 93 -4.28 -13.75 -7.36
C VAL A 93 -5.43 -14.73 -7.13
N ILE A 94 -6.66 -14.28 -7.32
CA ILE A 94 -7.87 -15.11 -7.19
C ILE A 94 -8.40 -15.43 -8.58
N ASN A 95 -8.50 -16.70 -8.92
CA ASN A 95 -9.25 -17.15 -10.10
C ASN A 95 -10.73 -17.22 -9.71
N ARG A 96 -11.49 -16.19 -10.11
CA ARG A 96 -12.92 -16.01 -9.77
C ARG A 96 -13.82 -17.12 -10.30
N SER A 97 -13.35 -17.92 -11.26
CA SER A 97 -14.12 -19.04 -11.81
C SER A 97 -13.89 -20.37 -11.07
N THR A 98 -12.74 -20.55 -10.43
CA THR A 98 -12.39 -21.79 -9.70
C THR A 98 -12.33 -21.62 -8.19
N GLY A 99 -12.30 -20.39 -7.69
CA GLY A 99 -12.01 -20.05 -6.30
C GLY A 99 -10.55 -20.26 -5.90
N ALA A 100 -9.66 -20.63 -6.83
CA ALA A 100 -8.25 -20.84 -6.53
C ALA A 100 -7.56 -19.52 -6.15
N VAL A 101 -6.78 -19.56 -5.07
CA VAL A 101 -6.04 -18.45 -4.49
C VAL A 101 -4.55 -18.76 -4.64
N THR A 102 -3.85 -17.99 -5.46
CA THR A 102 -2.41 -18.12 -5.70
C THR A 102 -1.67 -16.96 -5.04
N THR A 103 -0.71 -17.27 -4.19
CA THR A 103 0.24 -16.30 -3.65
C THR A 103 1.37 -16.12 -4.65
N VAL A 104 1.72 -14.88 -4.96
CA VAL A 104 2.83 -14.53 -5.85
C VAL A 104 3.80 -13.61 -5.12
N ASP A 105 5.08 -13.97 -5.21
CA ASP A 105 6.17 -13.13 -4.72
C ASP A 105 6.36 -11.93 -5.67
N GLY A 106 6.21 -10.71 -5.14
CA GLY A 106 6.24 -9.48 -5.95
C GLY A 106 7.61 -9.14 -6.54
N ALA A 107 8.70 -9.58 -5.92
CA ALA A 107 10.06 -9.31 -6.42
C ALA A 107 10.47 -10.22 -7.59
N THR A 108 9.93 -11.44 -7.65
CA THR A 108 10.28 -12.45 -8.66
C THR A 108 9.15 -12.77 -9.64
N MET A 109 7.94 -12.26 -9.39
CA MET A 109 6.68 -12.61 -10.06
C MET A 109 6.35 -14.12 -10.03
N LYS A 110 6.98 -14.91 -9.15
CA LYS A 110 6.79 -16.37 -9.11
C LYS A 110 5.64 -16.75 -8.18
N PRO A 111 4.70 -17.61 -8.63
CA PRO A 111 3.76 -18.26 -7.73
C PRO A 111 4.50 -19.07 -6.66
N THR A 112 4.23 -18.77 -5.39
CA THR A 112 4.86 -19.43 -4.23
C THR A 112 3.95 -20.49 -3.61
N SER A 113 2.65 -20.24 -3.58
CA SER A 113 1.64 -21.21 -3.16
C SER A 113 0.36 -21.07 -4.00
N THR A 114 -0.42 -22.16 -4.10
CA THR A 114 -1.78 -22.11 -4.66
C THR A 114 -2.66 -23.04 -3.86
N VAL A 115 -3.72 -22.48 -3.30
CA VAL A 115 -4.71 -23.21 -2.51
C VAL A 115 -6.09 -23.05 -3.15
N ILE A 116 -6.91 -24.10 -3.09
CA ILE A 116 -8.33 -24.02 -3.38
C ILE A 116 -9.03 -24.05 -2.02
N PRO A 117 -9.58 -22.92 -1.54
CA PRO A 117 -10.21 -22.86 -0.22
C PRO A 117 -11.33 -23.89 -0.15
N LYS A 118 -11.23 -24.82 0.81
CA LYS A 118 -12.22 -25.88 0.98
C LYS A 118 -13.57 -25.25 1.29
N ALA A 119 -14.60 -25.65 0.54
CA ALA A 119 -15.98 -25.31 0.89
C ALA A 119 -16.28 -25.87 2.29
N ALA A 120 -16.85 -25.05 3.17
CA ALA A 120 -17.38 -25.54 4.44
C ALA A 120 -18.49 -26.57 4.16
N PRO A 121 -18.67 -27.59 5.01
CA PRO A 121 -19.78 -28.54 4.87
C PRO A 121 -21.11 -27.85 5.18
N VAL A 122 -21.70 -27.21 4.18
CA VAL A 122 -23.04 -26.63 4.22
C VAL A 122 -24.06 -27.64 3.68
N VAL A 123 -25.23 -27.70 4.32
CA VAL A 123 -26.34 -28.61 4.00
C VAL A 123 -26.73 -28.49 2.51
N PRO A 124 -26.90 -29.60 1.77
CA PRO A 124 -27.07 -29.56 0.32
C PRO A 124 -28.42 -28.95 -0.10
N THR A 125 -28.37 -27.69 -0.54
CA THR A 125 -29.49 -27.00 -1.22
C THR A 125 -29.05 -26.52 -2.60
N GLY A 126 -29.07 -27.45 -3.57
CA GLY A 126 -29.23 -27.19 -5.00
C GLY A 126 -28.29 -26.19 -5.68
N GLY A 127 -27.15 -26.68 -6.18
CA GLY A 127 -26.36 -26.02 -7.23
C GLY A 127 -24.95 -25.61 -6.78
N ASP A 128 -23.95 -26.27 -7.35
CA ASP A 128 -22.53 -25.99 -7.12
C ASP A 128 -22.10 -24.63 -7.68
N LYS A 129 -22.42 -23.55 -6.96
CA LYS A 129 -21.76 -22.26 -7.18
C LYS A 129 -20.36 -22.31 -6.57
N ALA A 130 -19.38 -21.86 -7.34
CA ALA A 130 -18.03 -21.62 -6.82
C ALA A 130 -18.08 -20.69 -5.60
N ALA A 131 -17.22 -20.92 -4.61
CA ALA A 131 -17.16 -20.09 -3.42
C ALA A 131 -16.84 -18.63 -3.80
N ASP A 132 -17.62 -17.68 -3.28
CA ASP A 132 -17.32 -16.25 -3.39
C ASP A 132 -16.14 -15.94 -2.44
N VAL A 133 -14.94 -15.99 -3.01
CA VAL A 133 -13.67 -15.79 -2.31
C VAL A 133 -13.11 -14.43 -2.72
N ARG A 134 -12.85 -13.59 -1.71
CA ARG A 134 -12.32 -12.23 -1.85
C ARG A 134 -11.06 -12.10 -1.02
N VAL A 135 -10.18 -11.16 -1.37
CA VAL A 135 -9.02 -10.78 -0.55
C VAL A 135 -9.14 -9.30 -0.21
N ILE A 136 -8.95 -8.99 1.07
CA ILE A 136 -8.94 -7.65 1.62
C ILE A 136 -7.52 -7.37 2.15
N ALA A 137 -6.86 -6.36 1.59
CA ALA A 137 -5.59 -5.86 2.09
C ALA A 137 -5.85 -4.75 3.13
N SER A 138 -5.16 -4.83 4.27
CA SER A 138 -5.09 -3.77 5.27
C SER A 138 -3.69 -3.14 5.27
N ASP A 139 -3.44 -2.17 6.16
CA ASP A 139 -2.13 -1.54 6.33
C ASP A 139 -1.04 -2.53 6.75
N LYS A 140 -1.39 -3.50 7.61
CA LYS A 140 -0.44 -4.43 8.26
C LYS A 140 -0.61 -5.90 7.84
N SER A 141 -1.64 -6.26 7.07
CA SER A 141 -2.00 -7.67 6.83
C SER A 141 -2.82 -7.89 5.56
N GLY A 142 -3.03 -9.15 5.20
CA GLY A 142 -4.02 -9.57 4.20
C GLY A 142 -5.02 -10.55 4.79
N TRP A 143 -6.27 -10.49 4.32
CA TRP A 143 -7.34 -11.39 4.75
C TRP A 143 -8.02 -12.05 3.57
N LEU A 144 -8.16 -13.36 3.63
CA LEU A 144 -9.03 -14.13 2.76
C LEU A 144 -10.43 -14.13 3.36
N VAL A 145 -11.43 -13.74 2.58
CA VAL A 145 -12.85 -13.73 2.97
C VAL A 145 -13.58 -14.74 2.09
N ASN A 146 -14.12 -15.81 2.69
CA ASN A 146 -14.99 -16.74 1.99
C ASN A 146 -16.45 -16.40 2.34
N ALA A 147 -17.07 -15.61 1.48
CA ALA A 147 -18.37 -15.01 1.76
C ALA A 147 -19.48 -16.07 1.85
N THR A 148 -19.47 -17.06 0.95
CA THR A 148 -20.44 -18.16 0.94
C THR A 148 -20.31 -19.08 2.15
N ALA A 149 -19.08 -19.39 2.57
CA ALA A 149 -18.83 -20.28 3.71
C ALA A 149 -18.88 -19.56 5.08
N GLY A 150 -18.90 -18.22 5.10
CA GLY A 150 -19.02 -17.44 6.33
C GLY A 150 -17.78 -17.49 7.22
N TYR A 151 -16.57 -17.46 6.65
CA TYR A 151 -15.32 -17.36 7.40
C TYR A 151 -14.35 -16.33 6.81
N VAL A 152 -13.45 -15.84 7.66
CA VAL A 152 -12.21 -15.15 7.24
C VAL A 152 -10.99 -15.95 7.68
N GLU A 153 -9.88 -15.76 6.97
CA GLU A 153 -8.61 -16.42 7.25
C GLU A 153 -7.47 -15.43 7.03
N LEU A 154 -6.56 -15.31 7.99
CA LEU A 154 -5.40 -14.42 7.89
C LEU A 154 -4.44 -14.95 6.82
N ILE A 155 -3.89 -14.07 6.00
CA ILE A 155 -2.85 -14.35 5.00
C ILE A 155 -1.51 -13.93 5.60
N GLY A 156 -0.59 -14.90 5.71
CA GLY A 156 0.80 -14.66 6.13
C GLY A 156 1.76 -14.74 4.94
N ASP A 157 3.06 -14.75 5.24
CA ASP A 157 4.16 -14.63 4.26
C ASP A 157 4.24 -15.75 3.20
N HIS A 158 3.43 -16.80 3.31
CA HIS A 158 3.37 -17.92 2.37
C HIS A 158 1.95 -18.19 1.84
N GLY A 159 1.03 -17.23 2.04
CA GLY A 159 -0.39 -17.33 1.68
C GLY A 159 -1.30 -17.54 2.89
N PRO A 160 -2.53 -18.03 2.67
CA PRO A 160 -3.51 -18.28 3.73
C PRO A 160 -2.97 -19.22 4.83
N THR A 161 -3.15 -18.85 6.09
CA THR A 161 -2.51 -19.49 7.26
C THR A 161 -3.12 -20.83 7.69
N GLY A 162 -4.23 -21.25 7.07
CA GLY A 162 -5.05 -22.40 7.48
C GLY A 162 -5.91 -22.16 8.73
N LYS A 163 -5.79 -20.99 9.37
CA LYS A 163 -6.52 -20.65 10.61
C LYS A 163 -7.78 -19.84 10.32
N GLN A 164 -8.90 -20.54 10.17
CA GLN A 164 -10.19 -19.95 9.82
C GLN A 164 -10.96 -19.45 11.04
N VAL A 165 -11.38 -18.19 10.98
CA VAL A 165 -12.29 -17.56 11.93
C VAL A 165 -13.71 -17.64 11.36
N GLN A 166 -14.50 -18.55 11.91
CA GLN A 166 -15.92 -18.72 11.56
C GLN A 166 -16.74 -17.51 12.05
N LEU A 167 -17.56 -16.94 11.17
CA LEU A 167 -18.40 -15.78 11.46
C LEU A 167 -19.82 -16.17 11.89
N GLY A 168 -20.26 -17.37 11.50
CA GLY A 168 -21.60 -17.91 11.80
C GLY A 168 -22.71 -17.44 10.86
N ALA A 169 -22.39 -16.62 9.85
CA ALA A 169 -23.31 -16.13 8.84
C ALA A 169 -22.58 -15.85 7.51
N VAL A 170 -23.34 -15.83 6.41
CA VAL A 170 -22.85 -15.45 5.07
C VAL A 170 -22.41 -13.99 5.09
N VAL A 171 -21.23 -13.69 4.53
CA VAL A 171 -20.75 -12.31 4.35
C VAL A 171 -21.41 -11.72 3.10
N ILE A 172 -21.84 -10.47 3.17
CA ILE A 172 -22.36 -9.72 2.01
C ILE A 172 -21.34 -8.69 1.50
N ASP A 173 -20.62 -8.02 2.41
CA ASP A 173 -19.54 -7.09 2.06
C ASP A 173 -18.38 -7.14 3.07
N SER A 174 -17.21 -6.62 2.67
CA SER A 174 -15.99 -6.68 3.48
C SER A 174 -15.02 -5.55 3.14
N ALA A 175 -14.41 -4.94 4.16
CA ALA A 175 -13.47 -3.83 4.05
C ALA A 175 -12.30 -4.02 5.04
N PRO A 176 -11.15 -3.35 4.84
CA PRO A 176 -10.10 -3.36 5.86
C PRO A 176 -10.61 -2.75 7.17
N GLY A 177 -9.98 -3.14 8.28
CA GLY A 177 -10.20 -2.60 9.61
C GLY A 177 -8.88 -2.21 10.28
N PRO A 178 -8.92 -1.50 11.42
CA PRO A 178 -7.75 -0.91 12.04
C PRO A 178 -6.78 -1.97 12.53
N ASP A 179 -5.51 -1.59 12.66
CA ASP A 179 -4.42 -2.45 13.14
C ASP A 179 -4.30 -3.78 12.39
N GLY A 180 -4.45 -3.73 11.07
CA GLY A 180 -4.38 -4.88 10.19
C GLY A 180 -5.64 -5.76 10.17
N SER A 181 -6.69 -5.46 10.94
CA SER A 181 -7.94 -6.26 11.01
C SER A 181 -8.74 -6.26 9.69
N VAL A 182 -9.75 -7.13 9.62
CA VAL A 182 -10.80 -7.08 8.58
C VAL A 182 -12.16 -6.80 9.22
N ILE A 183 -12.96 -5.98 8.56
CA ILE A 183 -14.35 -5.72 8.92
C ILE A 183 -15.25 -6.37 7.86
N VAL A 184 -16.19 -7.19 8.31
CA VAL A 184 -17.15 -7.88 7.45
C VAL A 184 -18.57 -7.52 7.87
N LEU A 185 -19.46 -7.37 6.89
CA LEU A 185 -20.90 -7.23 7.09
C LEU A 185 -21.55 -8.56 6.73
N THR A 186 -22.27 -9.16 7.67
CA THR A 186 -22.98 -10.42 7.47
C THR A 186 -24.44 -10.20 7.07
N ARG A 187 -25.04 -11.21 6.43
CA ARG A 187 -26.41 -11.15 5.87
C ARG A 187 -27.50 -10.91 6.91
N ASP A 188 -27.24 -11.24 8.17
CA ASP A 188 -28.09 -10.98 9.34
C ASP A 188 -27.93 -9.55 9.90
N GLY A 189 -27.24 -8.65 9.20
CA GLY A 189 -27.09 -7.25 9.61
C GLY A 189 -26.17 -7.08 10.81
N VAL A 190 -25.08 -7.85 10.88
CA VAL A 190 -24.06 -7.71 11.94
C VAL A 190 -22.73 -7.31 11.32
N VAL A 191 -22.11 -6.27 11.87
CA VAL A 191 -20.74 -5.91 11.52
C VAL A 191 -19.79 -6.68 12.44
N ILE A 192 -18.78 -7.35 11.90
CA ILE A 192 -17.80 -8.12 12.68
C ILE A 192 -16.40 -7.63 12.32
N ARG A 193 -15.66 -7.11 13.31
CA ARG A 193 -14.22 -6.82 13.22
C ARG A 193 -13.46 -8.07 13.66
N VAL A 194 -12.54 -8.56 12.84
CA VAL A 194 -11.68 -9.70 13.15
C VAL A 194 -10.22 -9.25 13.23
N GLY A 195 -9.65 -9.30 14.43
CA GLY A 195 -8.27 -8.90 14.71
C GLY A 195 -7.24 -9.90 14.17
N THR A 196 -5.99 -9.45 14.01
CA THR A 196 -4.85 -10.31 13.60
C THR A 196 -4.50 -11.39 14.64
N ASP A 197 -4.94 -11.19 15.89
CA ASP A 197 -4.97 -12.19 16.98
C ASP A 197 -6.11 -13.22 16.85
N LEU A 198 -6.90 -13.14 15.77
CA LEU A 198 -8.11 -13.93 15.48
C LEU A 198 -9.29 -13.66 16.44
N SER A 199 -9.24 -12.59 17.24
CA SER A 199 -10.38 -12.15 18.05
C SER A 199 -11.53 -11.67 17.18
N ARG A 200 -12.77 -11.84 17.67
CA ARG A 200 -13.99 -11.38 16.98
C ARG A 200 -14.73 -10.36 17.83
N HIS A 201 -14.86 -9.14 17.33
CA HIS A 201 -15.71 -8.11 17.91
C HIS A 201 -16.97 -7.95 17.07
N ARG A 202 -18.15 -8.33 17.62
CA ARG A 202 -19.44 -8.16 16.94
C ARG A 202 -20.05 -6.81 17.32
N MET A 203 -20.45 -6.05 16.32
CA MET A 203 -21.12 -4.75 16.41
C MET A 203 -22.52 -4.89 15.79
N PRO A 204 -23.58 -5.03 16.61
CA PRO A 204 -24.95 -4.98 16.09
C PRO A 204 -25.25 -3.55 15.61
N ILE A 205 -25.89 -3.44 14.45
CA ILE A 205 -26.43 -2.17 13.93
C ILE A 205 -27.93 -2.09 14.23
N THR A 206 -28.38 -0.89 14.63
CA THR A 206 -29.66 -0.67 15.31
C THR A 206 -30.88 -0.91 14.43
N ASP A 207 -30.71 -0.84 13.10
CA ASP A 207 -31.76 -1.05 12.11
C ASP A 207 -31.87 -2.52 11.64
N GLY A 208 -30.88 -3.38 11.96
CA GLY A 208 -30.80 -4.76 11.46
C GLY A 208 -30.78 -4.86 9.94
N ALA A 209 -30.53 -3.74 9.26
CA ALA A 209 -30.75 -3.58 7.85
C ALA A 209 -29.46 -3.89 7.08
N GLY A 210 -29.59 -4.20 5.80
CA GLY A 210 -28.43 -4.46 4.95
C GLY A 210 -27.59 -3.20 4.73
N GLY A 211 -26.53 -3.33 3.95
CA GLY A 211 -25.71 -2.20 3.56
C GLY A 211 -24.49 -2.62 2.75
N THR A 212 -23.58 -1.68 2.57
CA THR A 212 -22.29 -1.90 1.91
C THR A 212 -21.18 -1.18 2.67
N LEU A 213 -20.02 -1.83 2.74
CA LEU A 213 -18.84 -1.32 3.45
C LEU A 213 -17.93 -0.61 2.46
N THR A 214 -17.46 0.58 2.81
CA THR A 214 -16.46 1.36 2.06
C THR A 214 -15.40 1.90 3.02
N THR A 215 -14.34 2.46 2.46
CA THR A 215 -13.32 3.21 3.19
C THR A 215 -13.36 4.69 2.80
N ALA A 216 -12.80 5.56 3.64
CA ALA A 216 -12.48 6.96 3.36
C ALA A 216 -11.59 7.52 4.48
N GLY A 217 -10.66 8.44 4.21
CA GLY A 217 -9.83 9.11 5.22
C GLY A 217 -9.07 8.16 6.16
N GLY A 218 -8.71 6.95 5.70
CA GLY A 218 -8.10 5.92 6.54
C GLY A 218 -9.05 5.23 7.54
N HIS A 219 -10.36 5.36 7.35
CA HIS A 219 -11.41 4.79 8.21
C HIS A 219 -12.41 3.96 7.40
N THR A 220 -13.15 3.11 8.10
CA THR A 220 -14.10 2.15 7.50
C THR A 220 -15.53 2.54 7.84
N PHE A 221 -16.38 2.61 6.82
CA PHE A 221 -17.75 3.07 6.91
C PHE A 221 -18.72 2.03 6.35
N LEU A 222 -19.90 1.96 6.96
CA LEU A 222 -21.07 1.24 6.48
C LEU A 222 -22.08 2.28 5.98
N ILE A 223 -22.57 2.11 4.75
CA ILE A 223 -23.79 2.78 4.29
C ILE A 223 -24.93 1.79 4.46
N THR A 224 -25.87 2.06 5.38
CA THR A 224 -27.02 1.18 5.62
C THR A 224 -28.08 1.38 4.55
N THR A 225 -28.95 0.39 4.35
CA THR A 225 -30.09 0.51 3.42
C THR A 225 -31.13 1.57 3.85
N ALA A 226 -31.01 2.13 5.06
CA ALA A 226 -31.81 3.26 5.53
C ALA A 226 -31.16 4.63 5.23
N GLY A 227 -30.06 4.66 4.45
CA GLY A 227 -29.35 5.87 4.05
C GLY A 227 -28.45 6.48 5.13
N GLU A 228 -28.15 5.74 6.20
CA GLU A 228 -27.24 6.20 7.25
C GLU A 228 -25.80 5.80 6.93
N VAL A 229 -24.88 6.74 7.11
CA VAL A 229 -23.44 6.50 7.01
C VAL A 229 -22.88 6.35 8.41
N LEU A 230 -22.48 5.13 8.77
CA LEU A 230 -21.94 4.78 10.07
C LEU A 230 -20.43 4.51 9.95
N ARG A 231 -19.62 5.11 10.79
CA ARG A 231 -18.22 4.73 11.00
C ARG A 231 -18.17 3.45 11.85
N VAL A 232 -17.45 2.43 11.40
CA VAL A 232 -17.48 1.06 11.97
C VAL A 232 -16.11 0.47 12.31
N ASP A 233 -15.07 1.29 12.38
CA ASP A 233 -13.71 0.88 12.79
C ASP A 233 -13.48 0.90 14.31
N GLY A 234 -14.26 1.68 15.07
CA GLY A 234 -14.23 1.72 16.54
C GLY A 234 -14.90 0.52 17.22
N ASP A 235 -15.08 0.60 18.54
CA ASP A 235 -15.70 -0.49 19.34
C ASP A 235 -17.23 -0.52 19.25
N GLN A 236 -17.85 0.53 18.73
CA GLN A 236 -19.28 0.62 18.42
C GLN A 236 -19.47 1.45 17.14
N PRO A 237 -20.47 1.14 16.30
CA PRO A 237 -20.84 1.98 15.16
C PRO A 237 -21.18 3.41 15.61
N ARG A 238 -20.76 4.41 14.84
CA ARG A 238 -21.08 5.83 15.08
C ARG A 238 -21.62 6.48 13.82
N THR A 239 -22.80 7.08 13.87
CA THR A 239 -23.36 7.84 12.74
C THR A 239 -22.47 9.04 12.41
N LEU A 240 -22.02 9.12 11.16
CA LEU A 240 -21.33 10.27 10.58
C LEU A 240 -22.34 11.24 9.95
N ALA A 241 -23.25 10.71 9.12
CA ALA A 241 -24.22 11.49 8.36
C ALA A 241 -25.47 10.67 8.01
N LYS A 242 -26.55 11.37 7.65
CA LYS A 242 -27.73 10.79 6.99
C LYS A 242 -28.15 11.68 5.79
N PRO A 243 -27.42 11.60 4.67
CA PRO A 243 -27.71 12.39 3.46
C PRO A 243 -29.12 12.13 2.91
N ALA A 244 -29.76 13.18 2.41
CA ALA A 244 -31.01 13.02 1.66
C ALA A 244 -30.74 12.31 0.32
N GLY A 245 -31.59 11.36 -0.04
CA GLY A 245 -31.50 10.62 -1.31
C GLY A 245 -30.60 9.37 -1.29
N LEU A 246 -30.04 8.99 -0.14
CA LEU A 246 -29.48 7.64 0.02
C LEU A 246 -30.56 6.64 0.43
N ASP A 247 -30.57 5.49 -0.23
CA ASP A 247 -31.47 4.35 0.03
C ASP A 247 -30.73 3.01 -0.12
N GLY A 248 -31.47 1.90 -0.11
CA GLY A 248 -30.92 0.56 -0.28
C GLY A 248 -30.38 0.21 -1.68
N SER A 249 -30.45 1.13 -2.64
CA SER A 249 -29.97 0.97 -4.02
C SER A 249 -28.56 1.55 -4.24
N VAL A 250 -27.87 1.94 -3.17
CA VAL A 250 -26.59 2.64 -3.20
C VAL A 250 -25.43 1.78 -3.73
N ILE A 251 -24.58 2.38 -4.58
CA ILE A 251 -23.26 1.86 -4.94
C ILE A 251 -22.21 2.65 -4.16
N ALA A 252 -21.59 2.03 -3.15
CA ALA A 252 -20.55 2.68 -2.35
C ALA A 252 -19.16 2.64 -3.02
N GLY A 253 -18.31 3.58 -2.60
CA GLY A 253 -16.89 3.66 -2.97
C GLY A 253 -16.15 2.33 -2.87
N SER A 254 -15.14 2.17 -3.71
CA SER A 254 -14.30 0.97 -3.73
C SER A 254 -13.30 1.00 -2.58
N VAL A 255 -13.18 -0.12 -1.86
CA VAL A 255 -12.14 -0.33 -0.83
C VAL A 255 -10.72 -0.43 -1.42
N LEU A 256 -10.59 -0.35 -2.75
CA LEU A 256 -9.32 -0.37 -3.49
C LEU A 256 -8.87 1.03 -3.95
N GLY A 257 -9.46 2.10 -3.43
CA GLY A 257 -9.08 3.47 -3.78
C GLY A 257 -10.09 4.50 -3.30
N SER A 258 -10.05 4.83 -2.00
CA SER A 258 -10.90 5.86 -1.40
C SER A 258 -10.01 6.95 -0.81
N GLY A 259 -10.22 8.20 -1.23
CA GLY A 259 -9.54 9.37 -0.70
C GLY A 259 -10.17 9.82 0.61
N ASP A 260 -10.51 11.09 0.71
CA ASP A 260 -11.00 11.72 1.94
C ASP A 260 -12.53 11.69 2.07
N HIS A 261 -13.24 11.24 1.03
CA HIS A 261 -14.69 11.19 0.98
C HIS A 261 -15.27 9.77 1.03
N VAL A 262 -16.32 9.59 1.82
CA VAL A 262 -17.22 8.44 1.69
C VAL A 262 -18.04 8.67 0.41
N LEU A 263 -17.66 7.93 -0.64
CA LEU A 263 -18.33 7.97 -1.94
C LEU A 263 -19.59 7.09 -1.94
N ALA A 264 -20.69 7.62 -2.48
CA ALA A 264 -21.93 6.87 -2.60
C ALA A 264 -22.70 7.32 -3.85
N ILE A 265 -23.13 6.39 -4.70
CA ILE A 265 -23.96 6.70 -5.87
C ILE A 265 -25.38 6.19 -5.63
N ALA A 266 -26.37 7.07 -5.72
CA ALA A 266 -27.78 6.75 -5.67
C ALA A 266 -28.56 7.62 -6.69
N HIS A 267 -29.54 7.03 -7.37
CA HIS A 267 -30.43 7.73 -8.31
C HIS A 267 -29.74 8.66 -9.35
N ASP A 268 -28.65 8.19 -9.98
CA ASP A 268 -27.82 8.95 -10.95
C ASP A 268 -27.08 10.18 -10.36
N VAL A 269 -26.92 10.21 -9.04
CA VAL A 269 -26.17 11.23 -8.29
C VAL A 269 -25.03 10.58 -7.51
N LEU A 270 -23.82 11.09 -7.70
CA LEU A 270 -22.67 10.83 -6.82
C LEU A 270 -22.74 11.78 -5.63
N LEU A 271 -22.68 11.21 -4.42
CA LEU A 271 -22.54 11.92 -3.16
C LEU A 271 -21.12 11.74 -2.64
N LEU A 272 -20.52 12.85 -2.23
CA LEU A 272 -19.22 12.93 -1.57
C LEU A 272 -19.45 13.39 -0.14
N ILE A 273 -19.14 12.53 0.82
CA ILE A 273 -19.45 12.76 2.25
C ILE A 273 -18.13 12.80 3.01
N GLY A 274 -17.70 13.98 3.46
CA GLY A 274 -16.38 14.16 4.07
C GLY A 274 -16.19 13.29 5.32
N ALA A 275 -15.18 12.42 5.33
CA ALA A 275 -15.04 11.34 6.31
C ALA A 275 -14.91 11.81 7.78
N GLY A 276 -14.42 13.04 8.00
CA GLY A 276 -14.30 13.65 9.33
C GLY A 276 -15.43 14.61 9.71
N SER A 277 -16.22 15.11 8.76
CA SER A 277 -17.18 16.20 8.97
C SER A 277 -18.65 15.80 8.75
N GLY A 278 -18.90 14.75 7.96
CA GLY A 278 -20.24 14.39 7.48
C GLY A 278 -20.83 15.39 6.47
N ALA A 279 -20.08 16.42 6.07
CA ALA A 279 -20.51 17.38 5.07
C ALA A 279 -20.71 16.69 3.72
N THR A 280 -21.85 16.93 3.08
CA THR A 280 -22.24 16.25 1.82
C THR A 280 -22.22 17.22 0.65
N GLN A 281 -21.55 16.84 -0.44
CA GLN A 281 -21.65 17.44 -1.77
C GLN A 281 -22.30 16.42 -2.72
N SER A 282 -22.98 16.91 -3.76
CA SER A 282 -23.60 16.08 -4.79
C SER A 282 -23.17 16.50 -6.20
N ILE A 283 -23.00 15.53 -7.09
CA ILE A 283 -22.67 15.71 -8.51
C ILE A 283 -23.56 14.77 -9.32
N VAL A 284 -24.27 15.29 -10.33
CA VAL A 284 -25.13 14.47 -11.20
C VAL A 284 -24.27 13.74 -12.23
N LEU A 285 -24.45 12.42 -12.37
CA LEU A 285 -23.62 11.59 -13.23
C LEU A 285 -24.10 11.50 -14.69
N HIS A 286 -25.38 11.81 -14.94
CA HIS A 286 -26.01 11.74 -16.26
C HIS A 286 -25.82 10.37 -16.96
N ALA A 287 -25.70 9.30 -16.17
CA ALA A 287 -25.44 7.95 -16.64
C ALA A 287 -26.71 7.26 -17.16
N GLY A 288 -27.89 7.76 -16.78
CA GLY A 288 -29.18 7.26 -17.27
C GLY A 288 -29.42 5.79 -16.88
N THR A 289 -29.35 4.88 -17.85
CA THR A 289 -29.51 3.43 -17.63
C THR A 289 -28.19 2.66 -17.70
N ALA A 290 -27.04 3.33 -17.57
CA ALA A 290 -25.74 2.68 -17.59
C ALA A 290 -25.51 1.81 -16.33
N SER A 291 -24.82 0.68 -16.51
CA SER A 291 -24.36 -0.19 -15.44
C SER A 291 -23.13 0.43 -14.79
N LEU A 292 -23.32 1.09 -13.64
CA LEU A 292 -22.24 1.75 -12.90
C LEU A 292 -21.52 0.78 -11.95
N GLY A 293 -20.22 1.00 -11.77
CA GLY A 293 -19.38 0.30 -10.79
C GLY A 293 -19.07 1.11 -9.54
N ARG A 294 -18.35 0.48 -8.59
CA ARG A 294 -17.89 1.15 -7.36
C ARG A 294 -16.83 2.20 -7.71
N PRO A 295 -17.02 3.48 -7.36
CA PRO A 295 -16.09 4.54 -7.75
C PRO A 295 -14.81 4.52 -6.92
N VAL A 296 -13.75 5.16 -7.43
CA VAL A 296 -12.51 5.47 -6.69
C VAL A 296 -12.24 6.96 -6.68
N GLU A 297 -11.50 7.44 -5.68
CA GLU A 297 -11.10 8.85 -5.54
C GLU A 297 -9.57 8.97 -5.55
N LEU A 298 -9.06 9.96 -6.28
CA LEU A 298 -7.66 10.37 -6.25
C LEU A 298 -7.56 11.87 -6.51
N ASN A 299 -6.99 12.61 -5.55
CA ASN A 299 -6.57 14.01 -5.68
C ASN A 299 -7.65 14.96 -6.25
N GLY A 300 -8.80 15.07 -5.57
CA GLY A 300 -9.89 15.97 -5.96
C GLY A 300 -10.71 15.52 -7.17
N ARG A 301 -10.60 14.24 -7.56
CA ARG A 301 -11.41 13.63 -8.62
C ARG A 301 -11.91 12.24 -8.24
N VAL A 302 -13.17 11.98 -8.59
CA VAL A 302 -13.82 10.67 -8.47
C VAL A 302 -14.01 10.04 -9.84
N TYR A 303 -13.57 8.79 -9.98
CA TYR A 303 -13.65 8.00 -11.20
C TYR A 303 -14.70 6.91 -11.02
N VAL A 304 -15.77 6.95 -11.82
CA VAL A 304 -16.89 6.00 -11.78
C VAL A 304 -16.80 5.06 -12.98
N PRO A 305 -16.77 3.72 -12.81
CA PRO A 305 -16.90 2.80 -13.93
C PRO A 305 -18.28 2.91 -14.58
N ASP A 306 -18.33 3.17 -15.89
CA ASP A 306 -19.50 2.98 -16.75
C ASP A 306 -19.23 1.75 -17.61
N TYR A 307 -19.75 0.59 -17.16
CA TYR A 307 -19.53 -0.69 -17.83
C TYR A 307 -20.36 -0.83 -19.11
N THR A 308 -21.47 -0.09 -19.24
CA THR A 308 -22.31 -0.11 -20.44
C THR A 308 -21.59 0.53 -21.63
N ASN A 309 -20.86 1.62 -21.39
CA ASN A 309 -20.18 2.39 -22.43
C ASN A 309 -18.65 2.20 -22.44
N HIS A 310 -18.11 1.29 -21.62
CA HIS A 310 -16.67 1.00 -21.52
C HIS A 310 -15.81 2.27 -21.29
N ARG A 311 -16.18 3.06 -20.28
CA ARG A 311 -15.53 4.33 -19.95
C ARG A 311 -15.54 4.61 -18.44
N LEU A 312 -14.77 5.59 -18.02
CA LEU A 312 -14.87 6.21 -16.71
C LEU A 312 -15.63 7.52 -16.85
N LEU A 313 -16.62 7.75 -15.99
CA LEU A 313 -17.12 9.09 -15.73
C LEU A 313 -16.16 9.73 -14.71
N VAL A 314 -15.72 10.97 -14.97
CA VAL A 314 -14.78 11.69 -14.12
C VAL A 314 -15.54 12.83 -13.46
N ALA A 315 -15.74 12.80 -12.16
CA ALA A 315 -16.34 13.89 -11.40
C ALA A 315 -15.24 14.71 -10.73
N ASN A 316 -15.22 16.01 -11.00
CA ASN A 316 -14.29 16.97 -10.44
C ASN A 316 -14.89 17.58 -9.16
N GLU A 317 -14.21 17.40 -8.03
CA GLU A 317 -14.73 17.77 -6.71
C GLU A 317 -14.80 19.29 -6.56
N ASP A 318 -13.72 20.00 -6.89
CA ASP A 318 -13.60 21.46 -6.81
C ASP A 318 -14.64 22.20 -7.65
N ARG A 319 -14.95 21.68 -8.86
CA ARG A 319 -15.96 22.27 -9.75
C ARG A 319 -17.38 21.75 -9.52
N GLY A 320 -17.55 20.63 -8.79
CA GLY A 320 -18.84 19.98 -8.58
C GLY A 320 -19.51 19.51 -9.88
N GLN A 321 -18.71 19.14 -10.90
CA GLN A 321 -19.16 18.85 -12.26
C GLN A 321 -18.41 17.65 -12.85
N LEU A 322 -18.93 17.09 -13.94
CA LEU A 322 -18.21 16.08 -14.71
C LEU A 322 -17.16 16.72 -15.64
N ASP A 323 -15.99 16.11 -15.69
CA ASP A 323 -15.01 16.27 -16.76
C ASP A 323 -15.30 15.29 -17.92
N ASP A 324 -14.56 15.41 -19.02
CA ASP A 324 -14.68 14.50 -20.17
C ASP A 324 -14.45 13.03 -19.76
N PRO A 325 -15.28 12.09 -20.23
CA PRO A 325 -15.19 10.69 -19.82
C PRO A 325 -14.02 9.97 -20.50
N ILE A 326 -13.22 9.24 -19.71
CA ILE A 326 -12.02 8.55 -20.18
C ILE A 326 -12.37 7.16 -20.72
N LYS A 327 -11.96 6.85 -21.95
CA LYS A 327 -12.24 5.55 -22.59
C LYS A 327 -11.42 4.42 -21.94
N VAL A 328 -12.07 3.30 -21.61
CA VAL A 328 -11.39 2.08 -21.17
C VAL A 328 -11.38 1.06 -22.30
N TRP A 329 -10.19 0.67 -22.78
CA TRP A 329 -10.08 -0.35 -23.83
C TRP A 329 -10.52 -1.72 -23.31
N GLY A 330 -11.36 -2.41 -24.08
CA GLY A 330 -11.89 -3.71 -23.70
C GLY A 330 -13.24 -4.03 -24.34
N THR A 331 -13.73 -5.24 -24.06
CA THR A 331 -15.09 -5.71 -24.40
C THR A 331 -15.71 -6.61 -23.34
N THR A 332 -15.05 -6.85 -22.18
CA THR A 332 -15.69 -7.57 -21.08
C THR A 332 -16.75 -6.75 -20.37
N ALA A 333 -17.87 -7.40 -20.00
CA ALA A 333 -19.01 -6.77 -19.34
C ALA A 333 -18.69 -6.00 -18.03
N THR A 334 -17.49 -6.16 -17.46
CA THR A 334 -16.92 -5.28 -16.42
C THR A 334 -15.42 -5.13 -16.64
N PHE A 335 -14.81 -4.06 -16.13
CA PHE A 335 -13.37 -3.88 -16.01
C PHE A 335 -13.00 -3.60 -14.54
N ALA A 336 -11.74 -3.82 -14.15
CA ALA A 336 -11.28 -3.49 -12.80
C ALA A 336 -10.93 -2.00 -12.70
N LEU A 337 -11.29 -1.35 -11.59
CA LEU A 337 -10.90 0.02 -11.24
C LEU A 337 -10.34 0.04 -9.81
N PHE A 338 -9.13 0.60 -9.64
CA PHE A 338 -8.43 0.67 -8.36
C PHE A 338 -7.36 1.78 -8.37
N VAL A 339 -6.87 2.15 -7.19
CA VAL A 339 -5.75 3.08 -7.00
C VAL A 339 -4.51 2.29 -6.59
N SER A 340 -3.38 2.53 -7.24
CA SER A 340 -2.07 1.94 -6.91
C SER A 340 -0.95 2.83 -7.43
N GLY A 341 0.21 2.85 -6.78
CA GLY A 341 1.37 3.59 -7.31
C GLY A 341 1.18 5.12 -7.40
N GLY A 342 0.20 5.71 -6.71
CA GLY A 342 -0.18 7.13 -6.88
C GLY A 342 -1.02 7.43 -8.14
N ARG A 343 -1.57 6.40 -8.77
CA ARG A 343 -2.32 6.45 -10.04
C ARG A 343 -3.65 5.70 -9.94
N VAL A 344 -4.65 6.09 -10.72
CA VAL A 344 -5.89 5.31 -10.93
C VAL A 344 -5.69 4.40 -12.14
N TRP A 345 -6.10 3.14 -12.02
CA TRP A 345 -5.90 2.12 -13.04
C TRP A 345 -7.22 1.49 -13.47
N ALA A 346 -7.53 1.54 -14.77
CA ALA A 346 -8.72 0.90 -15.34
C ALA A 346 -8.33 -0.21 -16.32
N ASN A 347 -8.65 -1.46 -15.98
CA ASN A 347 -8.14 -2.67 -16.65
C ASN A 347 -9.25 -3.66 -17.06
N ASP A 348 -9.52 -3.80 -18.36
CA ASP A 348 -10.10 -5.05 -18.91
C ASP A 348 -8.98 -6.09 -18.99
N GLN A 349 -9.15 -7.21 -18.29
CA GLN A 349 -8.17 -8.29 -18.20
C GLN A 349 -7.68 -8.79 -19.57
N PHE A 350 -8.56 -8.90 -20.56
CA PHE A 350 -8.27 -9.49 -21.86
C PHE A 350 -7.90 -8.45 -22.93
N SER A 351 -8.22 -7.17 -22.73
CA SER A 351 -7.67 -6.10 -23.58
C SER A 351 -6.14 -6.09 -23.52
N LYS A 352 -5.49 -5.81 -24.66
CA LYS A 352 -4.06 -5.47 -24.73
C LYS A 352 -3.73 -4.14 -24.05
N LEU A 353 -4.59 -3.14 -24.23
CA LEU A 353 -4.42 -1.79 -23.69
C LEU A 353 -5.22 -1.62 -22.39
N MET A 354 -4.73 -0.79 -21.50
CA MET A 354 -5.44 -0.34 -20.30
C MET A 354 -5.15 1.14 -20.01
N VAL A 355 -5.90 1.76 -19.10
CA VAL A 355 -5.69 3.18 -18.72
C VAL A 355 -4.94 3.25 -17.40
N ALA A 356 -3.93 4.12 -17.34
CA ALA A 356 -3.39 4.67 -16.10
C ALA A 356 -3.64 6.18 -16.06
N ILE A 357 -4.04 6.73 -14.91
CA ILE A 357 -4.35 8.14 -14.73
C ILE A 357 -3.49 8.67 -13.60
N ASP A 358 -2.77 9.77 -13.82
CA ASP A 358 -1.93 10.40 -12.81
C ASP A 358 -2.73 11.16 -11.73
N ALA A 359 -2.03 11.71 -10.73
CA ALA A 359 -2.65 12.52 -9.69
C ALA A 359 -3.17 13.88 -10.21
N ASP A 360 -2.64 14.39 -11.32
CA ASP A 360 -3.12 15.62 -11.96
C ASP A 360 -4.37 15.39 -12.82
N GLY A 361 -4.73 14.13 -13.07
CA GLY A 361 -5.91 13.67 -13.82
C GLY A 361 -5.66 13.38 -15.29
N HIS A 362 -4.41 13.36 -15.77
CA HIS A 362 -4.09 13.01 -17.15
C HIS A 362 -4.10 11.49 -17.34
N ASP A 363 -4.74 11.03 -18.41
CA ASP A 363 -4.78 9.62 -18.78
C ASP A 363 -3.68 9.23 -19.78
N HIS A 364 -3.17 8.01 -19.62
CA HIS A 364 -2.16 7.40 -20.48
C HIS A 364 -2.57 5.96 -20.80
N SER A 365 -2.34 5.55 -22.07
CA SER A 365 -2.52 4.16 -22.48
C SER A 365 -1.31 3.33 -22.09
N VAL A 366 -1.54 2.18 -21.47
CA VAL A 366 -0.51 1.22 -21.05
C VAL A 366 -0.67 -0.05 -21.90
N ASP A 367 0.37 -0.42 -22.65
CA ASP A 367 0.41 -1.65 -23.44
C ASP A 367 0.85 -2.82 -22.56
N LYS A 368 -0.09 -3.69 -22.21
CA LYS A 368 0.19 -4.94 -21.47
C LYS A 368 0.95 -5.96 -22.33
N GLY A 369 1.11 -5.70 -23.63
CA GLY A 369 1.76 -6.56 -24.60
C GLY A 369 0.93 -7.79 -24.96
N THR A 370 1.41 -8.53 -25.96
CA THR A 370 0.73 -9.77 -26.38
C THR A 370 0.82 -10.88 -25.32
N GLY A 371 -0.10 -11.85 -25.38
CA GLY A 371 -0.17 -12.96 -24.44
C GLY A 371 -1.32 -13.92 -24.75
N LYS A 372 -1.40 -15.04 -24.01
CA LYS A 372 -2.56 -15.94 -24.08
C LYS A 372 -3.77 -15.25 -23.49
N GLY A 373 -4.87 -15.25 -24.25
CA GLY A 373 -6.11 -14.57 -23.87
C GLY A 373 -6.09 -13.06 -24.07
N ILE A 374 -5.02 -12.46 -24.62
CA ILE A 374 -5.01 -11.03 -24.95
C ILE A 374 -5.61 -10.79 -26.34
N GLU A 375 -6.56 -9.86 -26.39
CA GLU A 375 -7.26 -9.35 -27.57
C GLU A 375 -6.65 -7.98 -27.92
N ASP A 376 -6.20 -7.83 -29.18
CA ASP A 376 -5.62 -6.57 -29.67
C ASP A 376 -6.74 -5.73 -30.31
N PRO A 377 -7.10 -4.55 -29.75
CA PRO A 377 -8.22 -3.75 -30.25
C PRO A 377 -7.99 -3.22 -31.68
N ASP A 378 -6.73 -3.08 -32.12
CA ASP A 378 -6.37 -2.67 -33.48
C ASP A 378 -6.05 -3.86 -34.41
N GLY A 379 -6.29 -5.09 -33.92
CA GLY A 379 -5.97 -6.33 -34.61
C GLY A 379 -6.83 -6.56 -35.85
N LYS A 380 -6.28 -6.24 -37.04
CA LYS A 380 -6.88 -6.67 -38.33
C LYS A 380 -7.22 -8.17 -38.29
N PRO A 381 -8.41 -8.60 -38.78
CA PRO A 381 -8.82 -10.00 -38.74
C PRO A 381 -7.77 -10.91 -39.38
N LYS A 382 -7.22 -11.85 -38.60
CA LYS A 382 -6.25 -12.83 -39.12
C LYS A 382 -6.98 -13.84 -39.99
N THR A 383 -6.88 -13.67 -41.32
CA THR A 383 -7.35 -14.64 -42.32
C THR A 383 -6.81 -16.04 -41.99
N PRO A 384 -7.67 -17.06 -41.83
CA PRO A 384 -7.23 -18.37 -41.36
C PRO A 384 -6.39 -19.09 -42.43
N THR A 385 -5.08 -19.19 -42.20
CA THR A 385 -4.17 -19.97 -43.06
C THR A 385 -4.46 -21.48 -42.90
N PRO A 386 -4.48 -22.29 -43.98
CA PRO A 386 -4.87 -23.70 -43.88
C PRO A 386 -3.95 -24.53 -42.98
N LYS A 387 -4.53 -25.31 -42.06
CA LYS A 387 -3.77 -26.21 -41.18
C LYS A 387 -3.12 -27.35 -41.95
N ALA A 388 -1.79 -27.39 -41.97
CA ALA A 388 -1.03 -28.59 -42.33
C ALA A 388 -1.30 -29.72 -41.31
N LYS A 389 -1.49 -30.95 -41.79
CA LYS A 389 -1.82 -32.12 -40.95
C LYS A 389 -0.55 -32.77 -40.40
N THR A 390 -0.23 -32.53 -39.11
CA THR A 390 0.83 -33.26 -38.39
C THR A 390 0.25 -34.44 -37.60
N LYS A 391 0.92 -35.60 -37.65
CA LYS A 391 0.40 -36.89 -37.16
C LYS A 391 0.49 -37.02 -35.63
N LEU A 392 -0.46 -37.75 -35.03
CA LEU A 392 -0.49 -38.14 -33.62
C LEU A 392 0.70 -39.05 -33.24
N PRO A 393 1.39 -38.80 -32.11
CA PRO A 393 2.21 -39.80 -31.43
C PRO A 393 1.33 -40.86 -30.73
N LYS A 394 1.79 -42.11 -30.68
CA LYS A 394 1.09 -43.22 -30.02
C LYS A 394 1.28 -43.19 -28.49
N VAL A 395 0.21 -43.48 -27.76
CA VAL A 395 0.22 -43.74 -26.31
C VAL A 395 0.82 -45.13 -26.03
N PRO A 396 1.79 -45.28 -25.10
CA PRO A 396 2.25 -46.58 -24.62
C PRO A 396 1.17 -47.29 -23.78
N LYS A 397 0.96 -48.60 -24.02
CA LYS A 397 0.09 -49.44 -23.18
C LYS A 397 0.83 -49.92 -21.94
N VAL A 398 0.18 -49.87 -20.77
CA VAL A 398 0.63 -50.49 -19.51
C VAL A 398 -0.20 -51.77 -19.25
N PRO A 399 0.37 -52.86 -18.66
CA PRO A 399 -0.28 -54.17 -18.62
C PRO A 399 -1.42 -54.33 -17.59
N LYS A 400 -2.26 -55.37 -17.77
CA LYS A 400 -3.27 -55.85 -16.81
C LYS A 400 -2.85 -57.20 -16.19
N SER A 401 -3.01 -57.36 -14.87
CA SER A 401 -3.32 -58.60 -14.08
C SER A 401 -2.94 -58.42 -12.59
N PRO A 402 -3.36 -59.28 -11.62
CA PRO A 402 -4.75 -59.70 -11.35
C PRO A 402 -5.13 -59.85 -9.83
N GLY A 403 -6.40 -59.58 -9.48
CA GLY A 403 -7.21 -60.37 -8.51
C GLY A 403 -6.99 -60.42 -6.98
N LEU A 404 -8.01 -59.90 -6.24
CA LEU A 404 -8.55 -60.39 -4.94
C LEU A 404 -7.71 -60.22 -3.62
N PRO A 405 -8.32 -60.31 -2.41
CA PRO A 405 -9.74 -60.56 -2.05
C PRO A 405 -10.43 -59.46 -1.20
N ARG A 406 -11.72 -59.71 -0.88
CA ARG A 406 -12.68 -58.84 -0.18
C ARG A 406 -12.69 -59.14 1.34
N THR A 407 -12.63 -58.14 2.22
CA THR A 407 -12.78 -58.30 3.68
C THR A 407 -14.14 -57.81 4.20
N VAL A 408 -14.57 -58.40 5.32
CA VAL A 408 -15.93 -58.35 5.89
C VAL A 408 -15.95 -57.43 7.13
N PRO A 409 -17.04 -56.68 7.40
CA PRO A 409 -17.13 -55.83 8.60
C PRO A 409 -17.41 -56.65 9.88
N PRO A 410 -16.81 -56.27 11.04
CA PRO A 410 -17.16 -56.85 12.33
C PRO A 410 -18.45 -56.20 12.93
N PRO A 411 -19.22 -56.93 13.76
CA PRO A 411 -20.55 -56.51 14.23
C PRO A 411 -20.55 -55.82 15.60
N HIS A 412 -21.70 -55.24 15.95
CA HIS A 412 -22.00 -54.68 17.28
C HIS A 412 -22.11 -55.78 18.36
N THR A 413 -21.69 -55.45 19.58
CA THR A 413 -22.00 -56.22 20.80
C THR A 413 -22.54 -55.32 21.91
N THR A 414 -23.80 -55.53 22.27
CA THR A 414 -24.45 -54.99 23.47
C THR A 414 -24.12 -55.85 24.69
N ILE A 415 -23.98 -55.24 25.87
CA ILE A 415 -23.88 -55.94 27.16
C ILE A 415 -25.04 -55.48 28.08
N PRO A 416 -25.69 -56.36 28.87
CA PRO A 416 -27.02 -56.09 29.44
C PRO A 416 -27.02 -55.67 30.91
N HIS A 417 -28.13 -55.06 31.33
CA HIS A 417 -28.53 -54.92 32.74
C HIS A 417 -28.88 -56.29 33.36
N PRO A 418 -28.47 -56.55 34.61
CA PRO A 418 -29.16 -57.45 35.53
C PRO A 418 -29.90 -56.68 36.64
N ALA A 419 -30.90 -57.32 37.24
CA ALA A 419 -31.85 -56.70 38.17
C ALA A 419 -31.55 -56.93 39.66
N ILE A 420 -32.37 -56.27 40.48
CA ILE A 420 -32.44 -56.28 41.95
C ILE A 420 -32.57 -57.69 42.55
N PRO A 421 -31.85 -57.99 43.65
CA PRO A 421 -32.30 -58.94 44.68
C PRO A 421 -32.90 -58.20 45.88
N ALA A 422 -34.14 -58.55 46.25
CA ALA A 422 -34.73 -58.13 47.52
C ALA A 422 -34.23 -59.02 48.68
N ILE A 423 -34.03 -58.44 49.86
CA ILE A 423 -33.63 -59.13 51.10
C ILE A 423 -34.60 -58.70 52.23
N PRO A 424 -35.03 -59.60 53.14
CA PRO A 424 -36.39 -59.57 53.68
C PRO A 424 -36.57 -58.81 55.00
N ALA A 425 -37.84 -58.62 55.37
CA ALA A 425 -38.29 -57.96 56.59
C ALA A 425 -37.92 -58.75 57.88
N LEU A 426 -37.68 -57.99 58.95
CA LEU A 426 -37.56 -58.44 60.35
C LEU A 426 -38.42 -57.51 61.25
N PRO A 427 -38.84 -57.96 62.45
CA PRO A 427 -40.25 -57.80 62.85
C PRO A 427 -40.57 -56.62 63.78
N LEU A 428 -41.88 -56.38 63.93
CA LEU A 428 -42.49 -55.53 64.95
C LEU A 428 -42.11 -55.98 66.39
N PRO A 429 -41.95 -55.04 67.34
CA PRO A 429 -41.88 -55.37 68.76
C PRO A 429 -43.27 -55.73 69.32
N GLN A 430 -43.36 -56.87 70.01
CA GLN A 430 -44.50 -57.26 70.86
C GLN A 430 -44.03 -57.50 72.31
N PRO A 431 -44.95 -57.55 73.30
CA PRO A 431 -44.72 -56.94 74.60
C PRO A 431 -44.08 -57.83 75.67
N SER A 432 -43.70 -57.17 76.76
CA SER A 432 -43.01 -57.68 77.94
C SER A 432 -43.65 -58.90 78.62
N PRO A 433 -42.82 -59.79 79.19
CA PRO A 433 -43.18 -60.61 80.34
C PRO A 433 -42.54 -60.08 81.64
N THR A 434 -43.42 -59.74 82.58
CA THR A 434 -43.37 -60.03 84.03
C THR A 434 -42.06 -59.95 84.86
N ASN A 435 -42.14 -59.16 85.94
CA ASN A 435 -41.22 -59.14 87.11
C ASN A 435 -40.75 -60.52 87.59
N PRO A 436 -39.60 -60.57 88.29
CA PRO A 436 -39.74 -60.79 89.74
C PRO A 436 -38.79 -59.99 90.66
N THR A 437 -39.25 -59.83 91.89
CA THR A 437 -38.48 -59.62 93.13
C THR A 437 -37.71 -58.30 93.33
N THR A 438 -38.42 -57.36 93.95
CA THR A 438 -37.89 -56.19 94.65
C THR A 438 -36.74 -56.53 95.61
N THR A 439 -35.53 -56.13 95.25
CA THR A 439 -34.43 -55.86 96.20
C THR A 439 -33.97 -54.44 95.89
N ALA A 440 -33.84 -53.57 96.91
CA ALA A 440 -33.56 -52.16 96.66
C ALA A 440 -32.25 -52.00 95.83
N PRO A 441 -32.28 -51.28 94.68
CA PRO A 441 -31.11 -51.19 93.83
C PRO A 441 -29.97 -50.51 94.58
N LYS A 442 -28.76 -51.07 94.44
CA LYS A 442 -27.55 -50.43 94.94
C LYS A 442 -27.31 -49.18 94.11
N GLN A 443 -27.69 -48.03 94.64
CA GLN A 443 -27.41 -46.74 94.00
C GLN A 443 -25.95 -46.37 94.14
N VAL A 444 -25.42 -45.74 93.10
CA VAL A 444 -24.08 -45.17 93.06
C VAL A 444 -24.16 -43.72 92.60
N ALA A 445 -23.29 -42.87 93.14
CA ALA A 445 -23.20 -41.48 92.72
C ALA A 445 -22.52 -41.41 91.34
N VAL A 446 -23.09 -40.65 90.40
CA VAL A 446 -22.37 -40.26 89.18
C VAL A 446 -21.15 -39.41 89.60
N PRO A 447 -19.92 -39.70 89.14
CA PRO A 447 -18.76 -38.89 89.44
C PRO A 447 -18.91 -37.44 88.96
N SER A 448 -18.38 -36.50 89.73
CA SER A 448 -18.18 -35.12 89.30
C SER A 448 -16.75 -34.98 88.76
N PHE A 449 -16.61 -34.53 87.52
CA PHE A 449 -15.32 -34.33 86.88
C PHE A 449 -14.84 -32.89 87.04
N GLY A 450 -13.53 -32.70 87.24
CA GLY A 450 -12.92 -31.38 87.30
C GLY A 450 -12.75 -30.79 85.89
N SER A 451 -12.56 -29.47 85.83
CA SER A 451 -12.08 -28.80 84.60
C SER A 451 -10.82 -29.51 84.08
N HIS A 452 -10.76 -29.80 82.78
CA HIS A 452 -9.67 -30.53 82.11
C HIS A 452 -9.59 -32.03 82.42
N THR A 453 -10.70 -32.68 82.78
CA THR A 453 -10.78 -34.15 82.77
C THR A 453 -11.03 -34.64 81.34
N ASP A 454 -10.18 -35.52 80.80
CA ASP A 454 -10.40 -36.15 79.49
C ASP A 454 -11.61 -37.11 79.55
N TYR A 455 -12.45 -37.11 78.51
CA TYR A 455 -13.66 -37.92 78.48
C TYR A 455 -13.42 -39.44 78.48
N HIS A 456 -12.26 -39.91 78.02
CA HIS A 456 -11.88 -41.31 78.12
C HIS A 456 -11.65 -41.73 79.58
N ASP A 457 -10.94 -40.90 80.35
CA ASP A 457 -10.71 -41.12 81.78
C ASP A 457 -12.02 -40.99 82.58
N ALA A 458 -12.88 -40.05 82.18
CA ALA A 458 -14.21 -39.89 82.76
C ALA A 458 -15.12 -41.11 82.50
N CYS A 459 -15.15 -41.62 81.26
CA CYS A 459 -15.88 -42.85 80.94
C CYS A 459 -15.32 -44.06 81.71
N ALA A 460 -14.00 -44.20 81.82
CA ALA A 460 -13.39 -45.28 82.59
C ALA A 460 -13.81 -45.25 84.07
N GLN A 461 -13.94 -44.06 84.67
CA GLN A 461 -14.43 -43.88 86.04
C GLN A 461 -15.94 -44.18 86.18
N ILE A 462 -16.76 -43.86 85.18
CA ILE A 462 -18.19 -44.20 85.12
C ILE A 462 -18.38 -45.72 85.00
N ASP A 463 -17.68 -46.36 84.07
CA ASP A 463 -17.80 -47.79 83.81
C ASP A 463 -17.27 -48.62 85.00
N ALA A 464 -16.25 -48.13 85.72
CA ALA A 464 -15.76 -48.73 86.96
C ALA A 464 -16.81 -48.74 88.10
N LEU A 465 -17.81 -47.87 88.06
CA LEU A 465 -18.96 -47.87 88.98
C LEU A 465 -20.13 -48.73 88.49
N GLN A 466 -19.92 -49.54 87.44
CA GLN A 466 -20.94 -50.37 86.78
C GLN A 466 -22.09 -49.54 86.17
N LEU A 467 -21.83 -48.28 85.82
CA LEU A 467 -22.68 -47.46 84.97
C LEU A 467 -22.27 -47.65 83.50
N ARG A 468 -23.01 -47.05 82.57
CA ARG A 468 -22.69 -47.10 81.13
C ARG A 468 -22.37 -45.71 80.60
N CYS A 469 -21.12 -45.44 80.26
CA CYS A 469 -20.75 -44.18 79.61
C CYS A 469 -21.32 -44.07 78.19
N ILE A 470 -21.88 -42.90 77.86
CA ILE A 470 -22.29 -42.52 76.50
C ILE A 470 -21.61 -41.18 76.16
N PRO A 471 -20.41 -41.19 75.54
CA PRO A 471 -19.70 -39.97 75.20
C PRO A 471 -20.34 -39.25 74.00
N VAL A 472 -20.55 -37.94 74.13
CA VAL A 472 -21.14 -37.07 73.09
C VAL A 472 -20.29 -35.83 72.90
N ALA A 473 -19.73 -35.65 71.71
CA ALA A 473 -18.97 -34.47 71.36
C ALA A 473 -19.91 -33.27 71.12
N VAL A 474 -19.56 -32.11 71.68
CA VAL A 474 -20.16 -30.81 71.34
C VAL A 474 -19.16 -29.92 70.62
N ASP A 475 -19.67 -28.89 69.94
CA ASP A 475 -18.84 -27.82 69.39
C ASP A 475 -18.13 -27.05 70.52
N ALA A 476 -16.90 -26.61 70.27
CA ALA A 476 -16.09 -25.85 71.22
C ALA A 476 -16.53 -24.38 71.31
N THR A 477 -17.41 -23.92 70.41
CA THR A 477 -17.90 -22.54 70.39
C THR A 477 -18.56 -22.14 71.72
N GLY A 478 -17.90 -21.25 72.45
CA GLY A 478 -18.35 -20.77 73.76
C GLY A 478 -18.00 -21.65 74.96
N GLN A 479 -17.31 -22.79 74.77
CA GLN A 479 -16.84 -23.65 75.84
C GLN A 479 -15.39 -23.30 76.26
N SER A 480 -15.07 -23.42 77.55
CA SER A 480 -13.71 -23.23 78.06
C SER A 480 -13.05 -24.57 78.36
N GLY A 481 -12.13 -25.00 77.50
CA GLY A 481 -11.36 -26.24 77.66
C GLY A 481 -10.56 -26.61 76.41
N ASN A 482 -9.82 -27.72 76.50
CA ASN A 482 -9.15 -28.37 75.39
C ASN A 482 -10.09 -29.38 74.71
N THR A 483 -9.73 -29.81 73.49
CA THR A 483 -10.37 -30.99 72.88
C THR A 483 -10.23 -32.21 73.80
N ASN A 484 -11.30 -33.01 73.89
CA ASN A 484 -11.54 -34.12 74.81
C ASN A 484 -11.93 -33.75 76.25
N ASP A 485 -11.83 -32.49 76.69
CA ASP A 485 -12.26 -32.10 78.04
C ASP A 485 -13.77 -32.34 78.21
N VAL A 486 -14.17 -32.97 79.32
CA VAL A 486 -15.57 -33.09 79.75
C VAL A 486 -16.10 -31.72 80.19
N VAL A 487 -17.27 -31.35 79.66
CA VAL A 487 -17.97 -30.10 79.99
C VAL A 487 -19.27 -30.30 80.78
N ASP A 488 -19.92 -31.46 80.65
CA ASP A 488 -21.15 -31.78 81.39
C ASP A 488 -21.37 -33.30 81.50
N THR A 489 -22.13 -33.73 82.50
CA THR A 489 -22.61 -35.12 82.63
C THR A 489 -24.11 -35.15 82.88
N LYS A 490 -24.80 -36.15 82.31
CA LYS A 490 -26.25 -36.31 82.48
C LYS A 490 -26.64 -37.77 82.73
N PRO A 491 -27.17 -38.12 83.93
CA PRO A 491 -27.39 -37.26 85.10
C PRO A 491 -26.11 -36.62 85.65
N GLY A 492 -26.24 -35.43 86.26
CA GLY A 492 -25.09 -34.62 86.69
C GLY A 492 -24.32 -35.20 87.86
N GLY A 493 -23.04 -34.83 87.98
CA GLY A 493 -22.15 -35.26 89.06
C GLY A 493 -22.76 -35.10 90.45
N GLY A 494 -22.70 -36.16 91.25
CA GLY A 494 -23.36 -36.27 92.56
C GLY A 494 -24.77 -36.87 92.53
N SER A 495 -25.41 -37.02 91.37
CA SER A 495 -26.72 -37.68 91.23
C SER A 495 -26.63 -39.16 91.64
N GLN A 496 -27.57 -39.64 92.45
CA GLN A 496 -27.71 -41.07 92.73
C GLN A 496 -28.48 -41.75 91.58
N VAL A 497 -27.88 -42.79 91.00
CA VAL A 497 -28.46 -43.57 89.92
C VAL A 497 -28.32 -45.06 90.20
N ASP A 498 -29.22 -45.86 89.64
CA ASP A 498 -29.16 -47.31 89.77
C ASP A 498 -28.00 -47.87 88.92
N VAL A 499 -27.28 -48.87 89.44
CA VAL A 499 -26.24 -49.60 88.69
C VAL A 499 -26.78 -50.09 87.33
N GLY A 500 -26.01 -49.89 86.26
CA GLY A 500 -26.43 -50.11 84.87
C GLY A 500 -27.04 -48.89 84.16
N SER A 501 -27.30 -47.79 84.88
CA SER A 501 -27.81 -46.54 84.27
C SER A 501 -26.83 -45.93 83.27
N GLN A 502 -27.37 -45.24 82.27
CA GLN A 502 -26.58 -44.51 81.28
C GLN A 502 -26.22 -43.12 81.80
N VAL A 503 -24.93 -42.76 81.68
CA VAL A 503 -24.44 -41.40 81.92
C VAL A 503 -23.93 -40.85 80.59
N VAL A 504 -24.61 -39.83 80.08
CA VAL A 504 -24.12 -39.07 78.93
C VAL A 504 -22.98 -38.18 79.38
N VAL A 505 -21.80 -38.33 78.77
CA VAL A 505 -20.63 -37.48 79.02
C VAL A 505 -20.47 -36.54 77.84
N THR A 506 -20.76 -35.27 78.07
CA THR A 506 -20.64 -34.21 77.06
C THR A 506 -19.21 -33.69 77.09
N TYR A 507 -18.51 -33.70 75.95
CA TYR A 507 -17.10 -33.30 75.86
C TYR A 507 -16.78 -32.43 74.64
N ILE A 508 -15.70 -31.66 74.69
CA ILE A 508 -15.29 -30.76 73.60
C ILE A 508 -14.73 -31.57 72.42
N GLY A 509 -15.38 -31.48 71.26
CA GLY A 509 -14.95 -32.16 70.04
C GLY A 509 -13.71 -31.56 69.36
N GLN A 510 -13.34 -32.15 68.21
CA GLN A 510 -12.34 -31.56 67.30
C GLN A 510 -12.95 -30.44 66.46
N LEU A 511 -12.22 -29.32 66.40
CA LEU A 511 -12.50 -28.17 65.55
C LEU A 511 -12.30 -28.54 64.07
N ALA A 512 -13.05 -27.91 63.18
CA ALA A 512 -12.79 -27.99 61.74
C ALA A 512 -11.91 -26.82 61.31
N VAL A 513 -10.89 -27.08 60.47
CA VAL A 513 -10.23 -26.02 59.71
C VAL A 513 -11.27 -25.36 58.80
N PRO A 514 -11.42 -24.02 58.79
CA PRO A 514 -12.43 -23.34 57.99
C PRO A 514 -12.37 -23.70 56.49
N ASP A 515 -13.53 -23.74 55.85
CA ASP A 515 -13.62 -23.89 54.40
C ASP A 515 -13.30 -22.59 53.67
N ARG A 516 -12.92 -22.71 52.39
CA ARG A 516 -12.66 -21.58 51.46
C ARG A 516 -11.50 -20.65 51.86
N LEU A 517 -10.50 -21.17 52.57
CA LEU A 517 -9.27 -20.43 52.90
C LEU A 517 -8.37 -20.15 51.68
N THR A 518 -8.43 -21.01 50.65
CA THR A 518 -7.73 -20.79 49.36
C THR A 518 -8.44 -19.73 48.52
N GLY A 519 -7.69 -18.82 47.91
CA GLY A 519 -8.24 -17.67 47.16
C GLY A 519 -8.43 -16.40 48.00
N LEU A 520 -8.23 -16.48 49.32
CA LEU A 520 -8.16 -15.31 50.21
C LEU A 520 -6.73 -14.75 50.24
N ASN A 521 -6.56 -13.53 50.74
CA ASN A 521 -5.25 -13.06 51.18
C ASN A 521 -4.87 -13.68 52.54
N PRO A 522 -3.58 -13.71 52.93
CA PRO A 522 -3.12 -14.32 54.17
C PRO A 522 -3.76 -13.77 55.44
N ASP A 523 -4.04 -12.46 55.50
CA ASP A 523 -4.61 -11.82 56.69
C ASP A 523 -6.07 -12.25 56.89
N ASP A 524 -6.89 -12.23 55.83
CA ASP A 524 -8.28 -12.70 55.86
C ASP A 524 -8.37 -14.20 56.18
N ALA A 525 -7.47 -15.01 55.61
CA ALA A 525 -7.38 -16.43 55.91
C ALA A 525 -7.00 -16.66 57.39
N CYS A 526 -6.02 -15.91 57.92
CA CYS A 526 -5.64 -15.98 59.32
C CYS A 526 -6.71 -15.45 60.27
N ALA A 527 -7.49 -14.45 59.88
CA ALA A 527 -8.64 -13.97 60.63
C ALA A 527 -9.72 -15.07 60.74
N ALA A 528 -10.04 -15.76 59.63
CA ALA A 528 -10.97 -16.88 59.62
C ALA A 528 -10.49 -18.07 60.49
N ILE A 529 -9.19 -18.42 60.40
CA ILE A 529 -8.56 -19.47 61.24
C ILE A 529 -8.62 -19.09 62.73
N SER A 530 -8.33 -17.83 63.07
CA SER A 530 -8.34 -17.34 64.46
C SER A 530 -9.76 -17.28 65.04
N ALA A 531 -10.75 -16.90 64.22
CA ALA A 531 -12.17 -16.93 64.61
C ALA A 531 -12.67 -18.35 64.89
N ALA A 532 -12.06 -19.37 64.27
CA ALA A 532 -12.30 -20.78 64.55
C ALA A 532 -11.48 -21.34 65.74
N GLN A 533 -10.89 -20.48 66.58
CA GLN A 533 -10.07 -20.86 67.76
C GLN A 533 -8.80 -21.66 67.42
N LEU A 534 -8.31 -21.57 66.17
CA LEU A 534 -7.07 -22.20 65.71
C LEU A 534 -5.95 -21.16 65.59
N LYS A 535 -4.69 -21.61 65.61
CA LYS A 535 -3.52 -20.74 65.42
C LYS A 535 -3.18 -20.66 63.93
N CYS A 536 -3.07 -19.45 63.38
CA CYS A 536 -2.59 -19.28 62.00
C CYS A 536 -1.06 -19.18 61.93
N LYS A 537 -0.47 -19.73 60.87
CA LYS A 537 0.92 -19.48 60.46
C LYS A 537 0.96 -19.14 58.98
N THR A 538 1.50 -17.99 58.62
CA THR A 538 1.76 -17.60 57.23
C THR A 538 3.08 -18.21 56.74
N GLN A 539 3.12 -18.69 55.48
CA GLN A 539 4.34 -19.22 54.86
C GLN A 539 4.44 -18.87 53.37
N PRO A 540 5.43 -18.06 52.96
CA PRO A 540 5.72 -17.86 51.54
C PRO A 540 6.11 -19.15 50.81
N THR A 541 5.67 -19.29 49.55
CA THR A 541 6.05 -20.40 48.67
C THR A 541 7.24 -20.04 47.80
N SER A 542 8.17 -20.99 47.59
CA SER A 542 9.29 -20.85 46.65
C SER A 542 8.88 -20.83 45.18
N VAL A 543 7.64 -21.21 44.87
CA VAL A 543 7.03 -21.09 43.53
C VAL A 543 6.44 -19.68 43.40
N PRO A 544 6.87 -18.87 42.41
CA PRO A 544 6.33 -17.53 42.19
C PRO A 544 4.92 -17.56 41.60
N ALA A 545 4.19 -16.46 41.78
CA ALA A 545 2.94 -16.21 41.06
C ALA A 545 3.19 -16.16 39.54
N SER A 546 2.29 -16.77 38.77
CA SER A 546 2.32 -16.73 37.29
C SER A 546 1.55 -15.53 36.74
N THR A 547 0.57 -15.03 37.49
CA THR A 547 -0.20 -13.81 37.18
C THR A 547 -0.18 -12.82 38.35
N PRO A 548 -0.35 -11.50 38.11
CA PRO A 548 -0.45 -10.51 39.19
C PRO A 548 -1.59 -10.78 40.19
N GLN A 549 -2.65 -11.49 39.76
CA GLN A 549 -3.82 -11.85 40.56
C GLN A 549 -3.55 -13.01 41.54
N GLU A 550 -2.54 -13.84 41.29
CA GLU A 550 -2.12 -14.92 42.19
C GLU A 550 -1.17 -14.45 43.29
N PHE A 551 -0.53 -13.28 43.11
CA PHE A 551 0.43 -12.73 44.05
C PHE A 551 -0.23 -12.42 45.40
N GLY A 552 0.36 -12.92 46.50
CA GLY A 552 -0.16 -12.71 47.84
C GLY A 552 -1.52 -13.36 48.10
N ILE A 553 -1.90 -14.40 47.33
CA ILE A 553 -3.13 -15.18 47.51
C ILE A 553 -2.81 -16.58 48.04
N VAL A 554 -3.58 -17.04 49.02
CA VAL A 554 -3.42 -18.38 49.62
C VAL A 554 -3.75 -19.47 48.59
N ASN A 555 -2.75 -20.28 48.24
CA ASN A 555 -2.85 -21.35 47.25
C ASN A 555 -2.85 -22.77 47.87
N ALA A 556 -2.37 -22.91 49.11
CA ALA A 556 -2.41 -24.17 49.85
C ALA A 556 -2.58 -23.94 51.36
N VAL A 557 -3.18 -24.91 52.06
CA VAL A 557 -3.44 -24.85 53.50
C VAL A 557 -3.15 -26.22 54.12
N ASN A 558 -2.48 -26.24 55.27
CA ASN A 558 -2.12 -27.48 55.98
C ASN A 558 -2.29 -27.34 57.51
N PRO A 559 -3.13 -28.14 58.19
CA PRO A 559 -4.02 -29.17 57.62
C PRO A 559 -5.05 -28.60 56.64
N ALA A 560 -5.53 -29.43 55.72
CA ALA A 560 -6.43 -28.99 54.65
C ALA A 560 -7.78 -28.49 55.20
N SER A 561 -8.44 -27.57 54.48
CA SER A 561 -9.80 -27.10 54.78
C SER A 561 -10.76 -28.25 55.06
N GLY A 562 -11.63 -28.11 56.07
CA GLY A 562 -12.54 -29.15 56.54
C GLY A 562 -11.91 -30.23 57.43
N SER A 563 -10.57 -30.31 57.56
CA SER A 563 -9.91 -31.28 58.42
C SER A 563 -10.26 -31.07 59.89
N LYS A 564 -10.44 -32.17 60.62
CA LYS A 564 -10.65 -32.17 62.07
C LYS A 564 -9.32 -32.11 62.82
N VAL A 565 -9.19 -31.15 63.73
CA VAL A 565 -7.97 -30.84 64.48
C VAL A 565 -8.28 -30.53 65.94
N ASN A 566 -7.29 -30.70 66.82
CA ASN A 566 -7.44 -30.38 68.25
C ASN A 566 -7.44 -28.85 68.47
N SER A 567 -8.06 -28.41 69.57
CA SER A 567 -8.05 -27.01 70.01
C SER A 567 -6.61 -26.44 70.07
N GLY A 568 -6.43 -25.22 69.57
CA GLY A 568 -5.12 -24.55 69.51
C GLY A 568 -4.12 -25.11 68.51
N ALA A 569 -4.51 -26.06 67.64
CA ALA A 569 -3.67 -26.55 66.55
C ALA A 569 -3.27 -25.42 65.58
N THR A 570 -2.11 -25.59 64.92
CA THR A 570 -1.59 -24.59 63.97
C THR A 570 -1.94 -24.96 62.53
N VAL A 571 -2.65 -24.08 61.85
CA VAL A 571 -2.95 -24.15 60.42
C VAL A 571 -1.96 -23.24 59.68
N THR A 572 -1.21 -23.82 58.75
CA THR A 572 -0.28 -23.08 57.89
C THR A 572 -0.98 -22.70 56.58
N VAL A 573 -0.97 -21.41 56.24
CA VAL A 573 -1.46 -20.88 54.96
C VAL A 573 -0.28 -20.49 54.07
N SER A 574 -0.25 -21.04 52.86
CA SER A 574 0.84 -20.88 51.90
C SER A 574 0.41 -19.98 50.74
N TYR A 575 1.29 -19.06 50.32
CA TYR A 575 1.04 -18.09 49.25
C TYR A 575 2.35 -17.66 48.56
N PRO A 576 2.33 -17.23 47.29
CA PRO A 576 3.52 -16.67 46.62
C PRO A 576 3.73 -15.20 47.01
N ASP A 577 4.94 -14.86 47.45
CA ASP A 577 5.40 -13.49 47.76
C ASP A 577 6.33 -12.90 46.67
N THR A 578 6.54 -13.68 45.60
CA THR A 578 7.27 -13.29 44.39
C THR A 578 6.39 -13.57 43.16
N PHE A 579 6.66 -12.88 42.05
CA PHE A 579 6.05 -13.13 40.74
C PHE A 579 7.12 -13.47 39.71
N THR A 580 6.71 -14.11 38.61
CA THR A 580 7.59 -14.46 37.50
C THR A 580 7.85 -13.23 36.63
N MET A 581 9.11 -12.80 36.50
CA MET A 581 9.47 -11.65 35.65
C MET A 581 9.18 -11.94 34.16
N PRO A 582 8.35 -11.13 33.46
CA PRO A 582 8.08 -11.33 32.03
C PRO A 582 9.32 -11.10 31.15
N ASP A 583 9.30 -11.64 29.93
CA ASP A 583 10.25 -11.26 28.88
C ASP A 583 9.81 -9.96 28.21
N LEU A 584 10.63 -8.92 28.36
CA LEU A 584 10.43 -7.57 27.86
C LEU A 584 11.36 -7.25 26.69
N LYS A 585 12.21 -8.21 26.26
CA LYS A 585 13.10 -8.02 25.11
C LYS A 585 12.34 -7.70 23.84
N ASN A 586 12.93 -6.85 23.01
CA ASN A 586 12.37 -6.31 21.76
C ASN A 586 11.08 -5.47 21.94
N GLN A 587 10.55 -5.32 23.16
CA GLN A 587 9.47 -4.37 23.45
C GLN A 587 10.04 -2.96 23.57
N GLN A 588 9.22 -1.94 23.30
CA GLN A 588 9.58 -0.54 23.54
C GLN A 588 9.71 -0.27 25.04
N GLY A 589 10.86 0.25 25.50
CA GLY A 589 11.17 0.33 26.93
C GLY A 589 10.18 1.14 27.77
N ALA A 590 9.59 2.19 27.19
CA ALA A 590 8.54 2.96 27.84
C ALA A 590 7.25 2.14 28.06
N ALA A 591 6.82 1.39 27.03
CA ALA A 591 5.65 0.51 27.10
C ALA A 591 5.89 -0.69 28.03
N ALA A 592 7.11 -1.23 28.05
CA ALA A 592 7.54 -2.29 28.96
C ALA A 592 7.55 -1.83 30.43
N CYS A 593 7.99 -0.61 30.73
CA CYS A 593 7.83 -0.04 32.07
C CYS A 593 6.38 0.25 32.43
N GLN A 594 5.55 0.69 31.46
CA GLN A 594 4.13 0.92 31.68
C GLN A 594 3.39 -0.38 32.02
N SER A 595 3.64 -1.47 31.29
CA SER A 595 3.00 -2.77 31.55
C SER A 595 3.35 -3.34 32.93
N LEU A 596 4.61 -3.21 33.36
CA LEU A 596 5.03 -3.55 34.73
C LEU A 596 4.36 -2.67 35.79
N SER A 597 4.23 -1.36 35.54
CA SER A 597 3.61 -0.42 36.49
C SER A 597 2.11 -0.69 36.71
N ALA A 598 1.46 -1.38 35.78
CA ALA A 598 0.06 -1.81 35.89
C ALA A 598 -0.14 -3.01 36.83
N TYR A 599 0.93 -3.68 37.29
CA TYR A 599 0.84 -4.82 38.19
C TYR A 599 0.49 -4.33 39.61
N GLN A 600 -0.79 -4.38 39.98
CA GLN A 600 -1.28 -4.08 41.33
C GLN A 600 -1.03 -5.27 42.27
N LEU A 601 0.23 -5.50 42.65
CA LEU A 601 0.63 -6.62 43.53
C LEU A 601 0.22 -6.31 44.97
N LYS A 602 -0.65 -7.14 45.54
CA LYS A 602 -1.23 -6.95 46.87
C LYS A 602 -0.69 -7.97 47.87
N LEU A 603 -0.24 -7.50 49.04
CA LEU A 603 0.15 -8.35 50.14
C LEU A 603 -0.11 -7.61 51.45
N ASN A 604 -0.77 -8.29 52.41
CA ASN A 604 -1.10 -7.78 53.74
C ASN A 604 -1.75 -6.38 53.73
N GLY A 605 -2.78 -6.20 52.90
CA GLY A 605 -3.48 -4.93 52.67
C GLY A 605 -2.71 -3.86 51.89
N ALA A 606 -1.38 -3.95 51.77
CA ALA A 606 -0.58 -3.04 50.97
C ALA A 606 -0.67 -3.36 49.47
N THR A 607 -0.82 -2.34 48.64
CA THR A 607 -0.67 -2.46 47.18
C THR A 607 0.66 -1.85 46.77
N THR A 608 1.46 -2.61 46.03
CA THR A 608 2.81 -2.25 45.58
C THR A 608 2.96 -2.51 44.08
N THR A 609 3.73 -1.66 43.41
CA THR A 609 4.03 -1.77 41.98
C THR A 609 5.55 -1.92 41.77
N PRO A 610 6.00 -2.77 40.83
CA PRO A 610 7.41 -2.86 40.47
C PRO A 610 7.94 -1.50 39.98
N LYS A 611 9.15 -1.12 40.40
CA LYS A 611 9.78 0.14 39.99
C LYS A 611 10.62 -0.09 38.73
N CYS A 612 10.08 0.28 37.57
CA CYS A 612 10.80 0.16 36.31
C CYS A 612 11.55 1.44 35.92
N THR A 613 12.78 1.29 35.42
CA THR A 613 13.58 2.36 34.79
C THR A 613 14.16 1.87 33.48
N ALA A 614 14.17 2.74 32.46
CA ALA A 614 14.79 2.47 31.17
C ALA A 614 15.98 3.41 30.94
N ALA A 615 17.14 2.85 30.59
CA ALA A 615 18.36 3.58 30.28
C ALA A 615 18.77 3.32 28.83
N VAL A 616 19.26 4.36 28.14
CA VAL A 616 19.79 4.24 26.78
C VAL A 616 21.19 3.64 26.82
N GLY A 617 21.43 2.61 26.00
CA GLY A 617 22.71 1.92 25.90
C GLY A 617 23.25 1.89 24.46
N ASN A 618 23.48 0.69 23.94
CA ASN A 618 24.06 0.44 22.61
C ASN A 618 23.29 1.14 21.47
N THR A 619 23.97 1.59 20.42
CA THR A 619 23.32 2.10 19.21
C THR A 619 22.49 1.02 18.52
N ALA A 620 21.29 1.36 18.07
CA ALA A 620 20.44 0.47 17.29
C ALA A 620 21.12 0.11 15.95
N ALA A 621 21.11 -1.16 15.55
CA ALA A 621 21.62 -1.55 14.23
C ALA A 621 20.61 -1.22 13.11
N THR A 622 19.32 -1.15 13.45
CA THR A 622 18.24 -0.74 12.55
C THR A 622 17.29 0.27 13.22
N ALA A 623 16.63 1.10 12.42
CA ALA A 623 15.61 2.04 12.90
C ALA A 623 14.51 1.36 13.75
N ALA A 624 14.12 0.13 13.41
CA ALA A 624 13.11 -0.64 14.14
C ALA A 624 13.54 -1.02 15.57
N GLN A 625 14.85 -1.16 15.83
CA GLN A 625 15.40 -1.50 17.15
C GLN A 625 15.48 -0.30 18.09
N ALA A 626 15.40 0.94 17.59
CA ALA A 626 15.48 2.14 18.44
C ALA A 626 14.41 2.13 19.55
N GLY A 627 14.83 2.39 20.79
CA GLY A 627 13.95 2.33 21.97
C GLY A 627 13.54 0.92 22.41
N GLN A 628 13.87 -0.14 21.66
CA GLN A 628 13.61 -1.51 22.09
C GLN A 628 14.58 -1.97 23.17
N VAL A 629 14.07 -2.71 24.14
CA VAL A 629 14.84 -3.36 25.21
C VAL A 629 15.69 -4.49 24.64
N TYR A 630 17.01 -4.42 24.81
CA TYR A 630 17.92 -5.53 24.47
C TYR A 630 18.36 -6.32 25.71
N GLN A 631 18.32 -5.70 26.88
CA GLN A 631 18.70 -6.30 28.15
C GLN A 631 17.77 -5.82 29.27
N GLN A 632 17.39 -6.73 30.15
CA GLN A 632 16.59 -6.45 31.35
C GLN A 632 17.23 -7.09 32.58
N SER A 633 16.97 -6.51 33.75
CA SER A 633 17.27 -7.07 35.06
C SER A 633 16.08 -6.79 36.00
N PRO A 634 15.48 -7.79 36.65
CA PRO A 634 15.79 -9.23 36.59
C PRO A 634 15.59 -9.85 35.20
N SER A 635 16.25 -10.97 34.95
CA SER A 635 16.13 -11.73 33.70
C SER A 635 14.72 -12.32 33.52
N PRO A 636 14.27 -12.59 32.28
CA PRO A 636 13.00 -13.28 32.05
C PRO A 636 12.91 -14.60 32.84
N GLY A 637 11.74 -14.88 33.41
CA GLY A 637 11.48 -16.06 34.23
C GLY A 637 12.04 -16.01 35.65
N ALA A 638 12.81 -14.99 36.03
CA ALA A 638 13.34 -14.88 37.40
C ALA A 638 12.24 -14.54 38.42
N PRO A 639 12.29 -15.08 39.66
CA PRO A 639 11.41 -14.65 40.74
C PRO A 639 11.73 -13.22 41.17
N ALA A 640 10.72 -12.35 41.23
CA ALA A 640 10.86 -10.97 41.64
C ALA A 640 9.87 -10.62 42.78
N PRO A 641 10.31 -9.93 43.85
CA PRO A 641 9.40 -9.44 44.89
C PRO A 641 8.56 -8.26 44.37
N ALA A 642 7.45 -7.93 45.02
CA ALA A 642 6.58 -6.84 44.59
C ALA A 642 7.25 -5.45 44.52
N SER A 643 8.31 -5.23 45.31
CA SER A 643 9.10 -4.00 45.34
C SER A 643 10.29 -3.99 44.37
N ALA A 644 10.40 -4.98 43.47
CA ALA A 644 11.53 -5.15 42.57
C ALA A 644 11.86 -3.87 41.77
N ALA A 645 13.14 -3.49 41.77
CA ALA A 645 13.69 -2.51 40.86
C ALA A 645 14.03 -3.22 39.54
N VAL A 646 13.30 -2.88 38.47
CA VAL A 646 13.50 -3.43 37.13
C VAL A 646 14.28 -2.43 36.29
N GLY A 647 15.49 -2.78 35.89
CA GLY A 647 16.32 -2.00 34.98
C GLY A 647 16.25 -2.55 33.55
N LEU A 648 15.85 -1.71 32.60
CA LEU A 648 15.82 -2.00 31.18
C LEU A 648 16.91 -1.19 30.45
N PHE A 649 17.66 -1.83 29.56
CA PHE A 649 18.55 -1.15 28.62
C PHE A 649 17.95 -1.17 27.23
N VAL A 650 17.76 0.01 26.65
CA VAL A 650 17.18 0.21 25.31
C VAL A 650 18.24 0.65 24.30
N TYR A 651 18.05 0.31 23.04
CA TYR A 651 18.94 0.80 21.99
C TYR A 651 18.79 2.32 21.77
N ASN A 652 19.91 3.01 21.62
CA ASN A 652 19.98 4.42 21.23
C ASN A 652 19.48 4.62 19.78
N GLY A 653 18.53 5.54 19.60
CA GLY A 653 17.91 5.87 18.32
C GLY A 653 18.57 7.03 17.55
N SER A 654 19.60 7.67 18.10
CA SER A 654 20.28 8.80 17.45
C SER A 654 21.30 8.33 16.41
N VAL A 655 21.14 8.74 15.16
CA VAL A 655 22.08 8.48 14.05
C VAL A 655 22.53 9.80 13.43
N ALA A 656 23.81 9.91 13.09
CA ALA A 656 24.39 11.09 12.45
C ALA A 656 24.40 10.92 10.92
N VAL A 657 23.80 11.87 10.21
CA VAL A 657 23.80 11.96 8.74
C VAL A 657 24.87 12.99 8.34
N LYS A 658 25.88 12.53 7.60
CA LYS A 658 26.98 13.34 7.07
C LYS A 658 26.49 14.22 5.90
N ASP A 659 27.27 15.25 5.57
CA ASP A 659 27.12 15.98 4.30
C ASP A 659 27.95 15.32 3.19
N TRP A 660 27.27 14.93 2.13
CA TRP A 660 27.82 14.35 0.91
C TRP A 660 27.64 15.27 -0.32
N THR A 661 27.05 16.45 -0.16
CA THR A 661 26.76 17.38 -1.26
C THR A 661 28.04 17.73 -2.04
N GLY A 662 28.01 17.62 -3.38
CA GLY A 662 29.18 17.85 -4.25
C GLY A 662 30.25 16.75 -4.27
N ALA A 663 30.14 15.71 -3.43
CA ALA A 663 30.95 14.51 -3.54
C ALA A 663 30.57 13.69 -4.78
N ASP A 664 31.42 12.74 -5.18
CA ASP A 664 31.04 11.69 -6.14
C ASP A 664 29.89 10.83 -5.57
N ALA A 665 28.81 10.64 -6.34
CA ALA A 665 27.59 10.04 -5.81
C ALA A 665 27.72 8.54 -5.53
N ALA A 666 28.52 7.81 -6.31
CA ALA A 666 28.78 6.39 -6.06
C ALA A 666 29.59 6.19 -4.77
N THR A 667 30.60 7.05 -4.55
CA THR A 667 31.40 7.11 -3.32
C THR A 667 30.53 7.49 -2.12
N ALA A 668 29.72 8.55 -2.25
CA ALA A 668 28.79 8.99 -1.20
C ALA A 668 27.77 7.91 -0.80
N LEU A 669 27.18 7.22 -1.78
CA LEU A 669 26.27 6.10 -1.53
C LEU A 669 26.97 4.97 -0.76
N THR A 670 28.22 4.65 -1.14
CA THR A 670 29.02 3.61 -0.48
C THR A 670 29.34 3.98 0.99
N GLU A 671 29.75 5.23 1.24
CA GLU A 671 29.95 5.73 2.62
C GLU A 671 28.66 5.73 3.44
N CYS A 672 27.54 6.14 2.84
CA CYS A 672 26.24 6.17 3.49
C CYS A 672 25.78 4.75 3.88
N GLN A 673 25.89 3.78 2.97
CA GLN A 673 25.55 2.37 3.22
C GLN A 673 26.48 1.70 4.24
N ALA A 674 27.71 2.19 4.41
CA ALA A 674 28.62 1.73 5.46
C ALA A 674 28.31 2.32 6.86
N THR A 675 27.40 3.28 6.97
CA THR A 675 27.06 3.95 8.24
C THR A 675 25.96 3.18 8.99
N PRO A 676 26.23 2.62 10.20
CA PRO A 676 25.24 1.84 10.93
C PRO A 676 23.95 2.64 11.24
N GLY A 677 22.80 2.00 11.04
CA GLY A 677 21.49 2.61 11.26
C GLY A 677 20.96 3.45 10.09
N LEU A 678 21.74 3.66 9.01
CA LEU A 678 21.24 4.25 7.76
C LEU A 678 20.90 3.17 6.72
N SER A 679 19.89 3.45 5.92
CA SER A 679 19.60 2.73 4.67
C SER A 679 19.64 3.78 3.56
N CYS A 680 20.45 3.58 2.52
CA CYS A 680 20.70 4.62 1.53
C CYS A 680 20.43 4.16 0.10
N VAL A 681 19.71 5.01 -0.65
CA VAL A 681 19.32 4.79 -2.05
C VAL A 681 19.82 5.93 -2.93
N ALA A 682 20.15 5.62 -4.19
CA ALA A 682 20.46 6.63 -5.19
C ALA A 682 19.20 7.07 -5.95
N ALA A 683 19.11 8.36 -6.24
CA ALA A 683 18.13 8.93 -7.14
C ALA A 683 18.84 9.79 -8.21
N THR A 684 18.26 9.84 -9.42
CA THR A 684 18.70 10.81 -10.45
C THR A 684 17.96 12.11 -10.23
N GLY A 685 18.71 13.21 -10.16
CA GLY A 685 18.22 14.57 -10.02
C GLY A 685 18.27 15.33 -11.33
N ASP A 686 18.48 16.64 -11.21
CA ASP A 686 18.39 17.57 -12.35
C ASP A 686 19.55 17.42 -13.35
N TYR A 687 19.40 18.04 -14.51
CA TYR A 687 20.46 18.15 -15.52
C TYR A 687 21.49 19.22 -15.10
N PRO A 688 22.81 18.94 -15.15
CA PRO A 688 23.85 19.87 -14.70
C PRO A 688 23.97 21.15 -15.56
N GLY A 689 23.34 21.20 -16.73
CA GLY A 689 23.27 22.40 -17.57
C GLY A 689 24.65 22.92 -17.96
N THR A 690 24.92 24.20 -17.69
CA THR A 690 26.21 24.86 -17.95
C THR A 690 27.33 24.48 -16.96
N ALA A 691 27.08 23.56 -16.02
CA ALA A 691 28.07 23.03 -15.09
C ALA A 691 28.29 21.52 -15.27
N PRO A 692 28.63 21.02 -16.47
CA PRO A 692 28.70 19.57 -16.78
C PRO A 692 29.69 18.79 -15.91
N ALA A 693 30.67 19.45 -15.29
CA ALA A 693 31.57 18.86 -14.29
C ALA A 693 30.85 18.40 -12.98
N ASN A 694 29.58 18.76 -12.81
CA ASN A 694 28.74 18.30 -11.70
C ASN A 694 28.06 16.95 -11.96
N ALA A 695 28.03 16.45 -13.20
CA ALA A 695 27.40 15.16 -13.51
C ALA A 695 27.96 14.01 -12.66
N GLY A 696 27.08 13.17 -12.11
CA GLY A 696 27.48 12.09 -11.20
C GLY A 696 27.94 12.55 -9.81
N LYS A 697 27.97 13.86 -9.53
CA LYS A 697 28.11 14.36 -8.15
C LYS A 697 26.75 14.40 -7.45
N VAL A 698 26.77 14.36 -6.12
CA VAL A 698 25.58 14.60 -5.30
C VAL A 698 25.09 16.03 -5.50
N GLU A 699 23.88 16.17 -6.02
CA GLU A 699 23.13 17.41 -6.18
C GLU A 699 22.53 17.83 -4.84
N LYS A 700 21.83 16.90 -4.19
CA LYS A 700 21.14 17.06 -2.91
C LYS A 700 21.02 15.73 -2.18
N GLN A 701 20.80 15.78 -0.88
CA GLN A 701 20.49 14.61 -0.06
C GLN A 701 19.25 14.86 0.80
N THR A 702 18.50 13.80 1.08
CA THR A 702 17.33 13.84 1.98
C THR A 702 17.44 12.67 2.96
N PRO A 703 17.42 12.90 4.28
CA PRO A 703 17.40 14.20 4.96
C PRO A 703 18.71 14.97 4.82
N THR A 704 18.66 16.25 5.20
CA THR A 704 19.84 17.14 5.25
C THR A 704 20.86 16.64 6.30
N PRO A 705 22.11 17.11 6.27
CA PRO A 705 23.12 16.74 7.26
C PRO A 705 22.69 17.11 8.69
N GLY A 706 22.90 16.24 9.67
CA GLY A 706 22.47 16.46 11.05
C GLY A 706 22.35 15.19 11.90
N ASN A 707 21.92 15.36 13.17
CA ASN A 707 21.63 14.24 14.07
C ASN A 707 20.13 13.96 14.11
N TYR A 708 19.74 12.74 13.80
CA TYR A 708 18.35 12.32 13.66
C TYR A 708 17.99 11.24 14.68
N GLN A 709 16.88 11.43 15.38
CA GLN A 709 16.26 10.40 16.19
C GLN A 709 15.41 9.52 15.25
N VAL A 710 15.90 8.32 14.94
CA VAL A 710 15.32 7.36 13.99
C VAL A 710 15.26 7.91 12.55
N VAL A 711 16.23 7.53 11.71
CA VAL A 711 16.23 7.96 10.29
C VAL A 711 15.45 6.98 9.43
N ALA A 712 14.41 7.48 8.77
CA ALA A 712 13.95 6.90 7.50
C ALA A 712 15.03 7.08 6.43
N ALA A 713 15.02 6.23 5.39
CA ALA A 713 16.11 6.09 4.42
C ALA A 713 16.71 7.42 3.89
N VAL A 714 18.03 7.44 3.69
CA VAL A 714 18.75 8.56 3.07
C VAL A 714 18.72 8.40 1.55
N THR A 715 18.12 9.35 0.86
CA THR A 715 18.22 9.47 -0.60
C THR A 715 19.42 10.35 -0.96
N ILE A 716 20.35 9.80 -1.72
CA ILE A 716 21.45 10.53 -2.36
C ILE A 716 21.02 10.84 -3.79
N THR A 717 20.70 12.10 -4.08
CA THR A 717 20.28 12.54 -5.41
C THR A 717 21.50 13.05 -6.18
N GLN A 718 21.82 12.41 -7.31
CA GLN A 718 22.96 12.77 -8.15
C GLN A 718 22.52 13.62 -9.35
N TRP A 719 23.35 14.59 -9.77
CA TRP A 719 23.17 15.26 -11.05
C TRP A 719 23.20 14.23 -12.19
N ALA A 720 22.27 14.36 -13.14
CA ALA A 720 22.15 13.43 -14.25
C ALA A 720 23.45 13.35 -15.09
N GLY A 721 23.79 12.14 -15.57
CA GLY A 721 24.92 11.90 -16.49
C GLY A 721 24.72 12.38 -17.93
N ALA A 722 23.68 13.16 -18.17
CA ALA A 722 23.23 13.65 -19.46
C ALA A 722 22.89 15.14 -19.37
N ASN A 723 22.72 15.80 -20.51
CA ASN A 723 22.17 17.15 -20.60
C ASN A 723 21.20 17.22 -21.79
N PRO A 724 20.25 18.17 -21.82
CA PRO A 724 19.61 18.56 -23.06
C PRO A 724 20.64 19.25 -23.97
N VAL A 725 20.75 18.81 -25.23
CA VAL A 725 21.57 19.49 -26.24
C VAL A 725 20.93 20.85 -26.56
N PRO A 726 21.62 21.98 -26.34
CA PRO A 726 21.08 23.31 -26.64
C PRO A 726 20.95 23.51 -28.15
N ASP A 727 19.88 24.17 -28.61
CA ASP A 727 19.74 24.57 -30.01
C ASP A 727 20.72 25.70 -30.34
N VAL A 728 21.60 25.44 -31.30
CA VAL A 728 22.58 26.37 -31.85
C VAL A 728 22.27 26.76 -33.29
N THR A 729 21.12 26.37 -33.83
CA THR A 729 20.66 26.77 -35.17
C THR A 729 20.64 28.30 -35.29
N GLY A 730 21.18 28.83 -36.40
CA GLY A 730 21.35 30.27 -36.61
C GLY A 730 22.52 30.92 -35.86
N GLN A 731 23.21 30.22 -34.94
CA GLN A 731 24.42 30.75 -34.32
C GLN A 731 25.61 30.70 -35.29
N SER A 732 26.58 31.60 -35.06
CA SER A 732 27.79 31.65 -35.88
C SER A 732 28.67 30.41 -35.69
N THR A 733 29.11 29.83 -36.81
CA THR A 733 30.16 28.80 -36.91
C THR A 733 31.50 29.36 -37.39
N ALA A 734 31.61 30.68 -37.55
CA ALA A 734 32.86 31.34 -37.91
C ALA A 734 33.94 31.12 -36.84
N GLY A 735 35.17 30.81 -37.24
CA GLY A 735 36.24 30.41 -36.32
C GLY A 735 36.28 28.91 -35.98
N GLY A 736 35.44 28.09 -36.63
CA GLY A 736 35.52 26.64 -36.53
C GLY A 736 35.14 26.12 -35.14
N ALA A 737 35.98 25.28 -34.54
CA ALA A 737 35.76 24.76 -33.18
C ALA A 737 35.71 25.87 -32.10
N GLY A 738 36.28 27.05 -32.37
CA GLY A 738 36.20 28.23 -31.49
C GLY A 738 34.95 29.10 -31.71
N SER A 739 34.02 28.69 -32.56
CA SER A 739 32.81 29.46 -32.90
C SER A 739 31.76 29.50 -31.79
N GLN A 740 30.82 30.45 -31.88
CA GLN A 740 29.73 30.61 -30.91
C GLN A 740 28.94 29.31 -30.71
N ALA A 741 28.52 28.67 -31.81
CA ALA A 741 27.78 27.41 -31.77
C ALA A 741 28.55 26.32 -30.99
N CYS A 742 29.85 26.17 -31.27
CA CYS A 742 30.68 25.20 -30.57
C CYS A 742 30.95 25.56 -29.11
N GLN A 743 31.08 26.85 -28.76
CA GLN A 743 31.22 27.31 -27.37
C GLN A 743 29.94 27.04 -26.56
N THR A 744 28.76 27.26 -27.14
CA THR A 744 27.48 26.93 -26.50
C THR A 744 27.34 25.42 -26.26
N LEU A 745 27.69 24.58 -27.23
CA LEU A 745 27.67 23.13 -27.03
C LEU A 745 28.68 22.68 -25.96
N ALA A 746 29.90 23.23 -25.99
CA ALA A 746 30.95 22.90 -25.03
C ALA A 746 30.60 23.31 -23.59
N SER A 747 29.90 24.43 -23.37
CA SER A 747 29.48 24.84 -22.03
C SER A 747 28.44 23.88 -21.41
N TYR A 748 27.67 23.17 -22.24
CA TYR A 748 26.78 22.08 -21.82
C TYR A 748 27.45 20.69 -21.82
N GLY A 749 28.76 20.61 -22.09
CA GLY A 749 29.52 19.36 -22.05
C GLY A 749 29.44 18.50 -23.32
N PHE A 750 29.08 19.10 -24.46
CA PHE A 750 29.01 18.42 -25.76
C PHE A 750 30.17 18.82 -26.67
N PRO A 751 31.02 17.87 -27.14
CA PRO A 751 31.97 18.12 -28.22
C PRO A 751 31.25 18.57 -29.50
N CYS A 752 31.79 19.59 -30.15
CA CYS A 752 31.25 20.13 -31.39
C CYS A 752 31.99 19.56 -32.61
N ALA A 753 31.26 19.00 -33.57
CA ALA A 753 31.79 18.63 -34.88
C ALA A 753 31.10 19.47 -35.97
N LEU A 754 31.88 20.23 -36.75
CA LEU A 754 31.32 21.04 -37.84
C LEU A 754 31.31 20.25 -39.15
N ASN A 755 30.13 20.14 -39.78
CA ASN A 755 29.95 19.47 -41.07
C ASN A 755 29.57 20.49 -42.16
N PRO A 756 30.42 20.73 -43.17
CA PRO A 756 30.13 21.67 -44.25
C PRO A 756 29.06 21.10 -45.20
N VAL A 757 27.98 21.86 -45.40
CA VAL A 757 26.87 21.55 -46.32
C VAL A 757 26.53 22.77 -47.17
N LEU A 758 25.68 22.61 -48.19
CA LEU A 758 25.19 23.76 -48.95
C LEU A 758 24.17 24.55 -48.13
N GLY A 759 24.26 25.88 -48.14
CA GLY A 759 23.33 26.75 -47.43
C GLY A 759 23.40 28.21 -47.90
N LYS A 760 22.30 28.94 -47.69
CA LYS A 760 22.14 30.34 -48.11
C LYS A 760 23.09 31.30 -47.40
N ASN A 761 23.33 31.09 -46.10
CA ASN A 761 24.15 31.96 -45.25
C ASN A 761 25.48 31.28 -44.91
N ALA A 762 26.59 31.99 -45.11
CA ALA A 762 27.90 31.51 -44.72
C ALA A 762 28.08 31.53 -43.19
N ASN A 763 28.83 30.56 -42.69
CA ASN A 763 29.29 30.44 -41.31
C ASN A 763 28.18 30.58 -40.25
N SER A 764 27.00 30.04 -40.58
CA SER A 764 25.84 29.92 -39.68
C SER A 764 25.45 28.45 -39.58
N ALA A 765 25.12 28.01 -38.37
CA ALA A 765 24.50 26.70 -38.16
C ALA A 765 23.13 26.64 -38.87
N ILE A 766 22.90 25.56 -39.61
CA ILE A 766 21.69 25.28 -40.40
C ILE A 766 20.84 24.22 -39.70
N SER A 767 21.49 23.21 -39.11
CA SER A 767 20.86 22.17 -38.30
C SER A 767 21.91 21.45 -37.46
N GLN A 768 21.47 20.65 -36.50
CA GLN A 768 22.33 19.88 -35.60
C GLN A 768 21.77 18.48 -35.32
N ALA A 769 22.65 17.53 -35.01
CA ALA A 769 22.27 16.21 -34.51
C ALA A 769 23.38 15.59 -33.62
N PRO A 770 23.02 14.83 -32.58
CA PRO A 770 21.67 14.57 -32.08
C PRO A 770 21.07 15.78 -31.33
N ALA A 771 19.78 15.68 -30.98
CA ALA A 771 19.02 16.67 -30.20
C ALA A 771 18.38 15.99 -28.96
N GLY A 772 17.74 16.80 -28.10
CA GLY A 772 17.11 16.31 -26.86
C GLY A 772 18.14 15.96 -25.77
N ALA A 773 17.73 15.15 -24.79
CA ALA A 773 18.63 14.71 -23.73
C ALA A 773 19.65 13.69 -24.25
N GLN A 774 20.93 13.96 -24.08
CA GLN A 774 22.05 13.14 -24.55
C GLN A 774 23.10 12.96 -23.43
N PRO A 775 23.80 11.81 -23.36
CA PRO A 775 24.92 11.61 -22.43
C PRO A 775 26.01 12.68 -22.63
N LEU A 776 26.62 13.15 -21.55
CA LEU A 776 27.73 14.10 -21.67
C LEU A 776 28.90 13.49 -22.45
N GLY A 777 29.62 14.33 -23.19
CA GLY A 777 30.65 13.88 -24.13
C GLY A 777 30.11 13.38 -25.47
N THR A 778 28.79 13.28 -25.68
CA THR A 778 28.21 12.98 -27.00
C THR A 778 28.54 14.08 -27.99
N THR A 779 29.22 13.74 -29.08
CA THR A 779 29.56 14.69 -30.15
C THR A 779 28.30 15.14 -30.88
N VAL A 780 28.07 16.45 -30.93
CA VAL A 780 26.99 17.07 -31.70
C VAL A 780 27.55 17.58 -33.02
N THR A 781 27.04 17.02 -34.12
CA THR A 781 27.35 17.46 -35.48
C THR A 781 26.49 18.66 -35.83
N VAL A 782 27.11 19.80 -36.10
CA VAL A 782 26.46 21.03 -36.57
C VAL A 782 26.71 21.17 -38.07
N ASN A 783 25.64 21.11 -38.85
CA ASN A 783 25.67 21.37 -40.28
C ASN A 783 25.69 22.88 -40.53
N TYR A 784 26.62 23.36 -41.35
CA TYR A 784 26.78 24.78 -41.67
C TYR A 784 27.26 24.95 -43.12
N SER A 785 27.05 26.12 -43.73
CA SER A 785 27.66 26.42 -45.04
C SER A 785 28.90 27.28 -44.86
N PRO A 786 30.09 26.90 -45.34
CA PRO A 786 31.23 27.82 -45.44
C PRO A 786 31.08 28.82 -46.61
N TRP A 787 30.14 28.59 -47.54
CA TRP A 787 29.91 29.42 -48.73
C TRP A 787 28.73 30.37 -48.55
N GLN A 788 28.85 31.60 -49.09
CA GLN A 788 27.79 32.61 -49.06
C GLN A 788 27.02 32.59 -50.38
N ALA A 789 25.72 32.31 -50.34
CA ALA A 789 24.87 32.51 -51.51
C ALA A 789 24.55 34.01 -51.68
N GLN A 790 24.45 34.47 -52.92
CA GLN A 790 24.09 35.83 -53.29
C GLN A 790 22.78 35.81 -54.09
N GLN A 791 21.96 36.85 -53.92
CA GLN A 791 20.68 36.94 -54.62
C GLN A 791 20.89 37.14 -56.11
N LEU A 792 20.28 36.30 -56.93
CA LEU A 792 20.22 36.41 -58.38
C LEU A 792 18.97 37.19 -58.78
N ILE A 793 19.15 38.19 -59.64
CA ILE A 793 18.10 39.05 -60.18
C ILE A 793 18.16 38.99 -61.71
N ALA A 794 17.02 38.74 -62.35
CA ALA A 794 16.83 38.90 -63.77
C ALA A 794 16.32 40.32 -64.06
N TYR A 795 16.93 40.99 -65.04
CA TYR A 795 16.56 42.32 -65.52
C TYR A 795 16.15 42.23 -66.99
N GLN A 796 15.03 42.85 -67.34
CA GLN A 796 14.58 42.95 -68.72
C GLN A 796 15.34 44.05 -69.47
N SER A 797 15.40 43.92 -70.79
CA SER A 797 15.75 45.02 -71.70
C SER A 797 14.88 46.27 -71.48
N THR A 798 15.50 47.44 -71.54
CA THR A 798 14.88 48.75 -71.28
C THR A 798 13.97 49.23 -72.42
N ASP A 799 14.13 48.68 -73.62
CA ASP A 799 13.25 48.90 -74.77
C ASP A 799 11.93 48.09 -74.71
N GLY A 800 11.73 47.30 -73.65
CA GLY A 800 10.54 46.47 -73.45
C GLY A 800 10.59 45.11 -74.13
N ASN A 801 11.66 44.77 -74.87
CA ASN A 801 11.81 43.44 -75.46
C ASN A 801 11.89 42.35 -74.36
N PRO A 802 11.36 41.14 -74.60
CA PRO A 802 11.36 40.02 -73.64
C PRO A 802 12.74 39.32 -73.57
N VAL A 803 13.82 40.11 -73.55
CA VAL A 803 15.20 39.66 -73.42
C VAL A 803 15.67 39.98 -72.00
N TRP A 804 16.29 39.00 -71.34
CA TRP A 804 16.57 39.05 -69.90
C TRP A 804 18.05 38.79 -69.61
N VAL A 805 18.62 39.55 -68.68
CA VAL A 805 19.97 39.33 -68.15
C VAL A 805 19.94 39.03 -66.66
N MET A 806 20.62 37.96 -66.26
CA MET A 806 20.81 37.56 -64.87
C MET A 806 22.08 38.20 -64.30
N ARG A 807 21.98 38.81 -63.12
CA ARG A 807 23.09 39.38 -62.35
C ARG A 807 22.88 39.13 -60.86
N PHE A 808 23.96 39.12 -60.08
CA PHE A 808 23.82 39.19 -58.62
C PHE A 808 23.34 40.58 -58.19
N ALA A 809 22.62 40.64 -57.07
CA ALA A 809 22.20 41.90 -56.47
C ALA A 809 23.41 42.80 -56.19
N GLY A 810 23.36 44.05 -56.69
CA GLY A 810 24.46 45.01 -56.60
C GLY A 810 25.56 44.88 -57.67
N ALA A 811 25.55 43.84 -58.51
CA ALA A 811 26.46 43.74 -59.65
C ALA A 811 26.03 44.69 -60.80
N PRO A 812 26.97 45.20 -61.62
CA PRO A 812 26.63 46.07 -62.75
C PRO A 812 25.67 45.40 -63.75
N VAL A 813 24.57 46.10 -64.05
CA VAL A 813 23.63 45.74 -65.12
C VAL A 813 24.18 46.29 -66.45
N PRO A 814 24.22 45.51 -67.55
CA PRO A 814 24.66 45.99 -68.85
C PRO A 814 23.83 47.17 -69.36
N ALA A 815 24.47 48.05 -70.14
CA ALA A 815 23.77 49.11 -70.85
C ALA A 815 22.65 48.51 -71.73
N GLY A 816 21.49 49.18 -71.77
CA GLY A 816 20.29 48.66 -72.44
C GLY A 816 19.42 47.75 -71.55
N TYR A 817 19.89 47.30 -70.39
CA TYR A 817 19.11 46.46 -69.45
C TYR A 817 18.83 47.18 -68.13
N GLY A 818 17.83 46.70 -67.39
CA GLY A 818 17.49 47.21 -66.05
C GLY A 818 16.00 47.33 -65.74
N ALA A 819 15.13 47.12 -66.72
CA ALA A 819 13.69 47.13 -66.51
C ALA A 819 13.23 45.88 -65.73
N ASN A 820 12.08 45.99 -65.04
CA ASN A 820 11.36 44.89 -64.40
C ASN A 820 12.23 43.89 -63.60
N PRO A 821 13.03 44.34 -62.62
CA PRO A 821 13.90 43.46 -61.84
C PRO A 821 13.11 42.38 -61.08
N ARG A 822 13.44 41.11 -61.33
CA ARG A 822 12.81 39.94 -60.69
C ARG A 822 13.87 39.09 -60.00
N ALA A 823 13.70 38.86 -58.69
CA ALA A 823 14.52 37.87 -57.99
C ALA A 823 14.20 36.47 -58.54
N VAL A 824 15.23 35.73 -58.98
CA VAL A 824 15.11 34.34 -59.47
C VAL A 824 15.58 33.32 -58.42
N GLY A 825 16.22 33.79 -57.35
CA GLY A 825 16.61 32.99 -56.18
C GLY A 825 17.95 33.45 -55.62
N TRP A 826 18.62 32.58 -54.88
CA TRP A 826 19.97 32.77 -54.36
C TRP A 826 20.86 31.62 -54.82
N GLY A 827 22.03 31.95 -55.38
CA GLY A 827 23.03 31.01 -55.89
C GLY A 827 24.45 31.48 -55.54
N TYR A 828 25.48 30.76 -55.99
CA TYR A 828 26.86 31.12 -55.67
C TYR A 828 27.54 31.83 -56.83
N ALA A 829 28.51 32.70 -56.54
CA ALA A 829 29.31 33.35 -57.58
C ALA A 829 30.15 32.31 -58.35
N PRO A 830 30.45 32.53 -59.64
CA PRO A 830 31.32 31.65 -60.41
C PRO A 830 32.66 31.39 -59.72
N GLY A 831 33.06 30.12 -59.60
CA GLY A 831 34.34 29.75 -58.99
C GLY A 831 34.33 29.76 -57.46
N THR A 832 33.13 29.78 -56.83
CA THR A 832 32.99 29.58 -55.38
C THR A 832 33.38 28.14 -54.98
N GLY A 833 33.30 27.18 -55.91
CA GLY A 833 33.78 25.81 -55.71
C GLY A 833 32.89 25.02 -54.75
N VAL A 834 31.57 25.12 -54.92
CA VAL A 834 30.60 24.46 -54.04
C VAL A 834 30.41 22.98 -54.42
N PRO A 835 30.23 22.07 -53.44
CA PRO A 835 30.03 20.64 -53.72
C PRO A 835 28.85 20.40 -54.67
N GLY A 836 29.12 19.78 -55.82
CA GLY A 836 28.10 19.52 -56.85
C GLY A 836 27.62 20.76 -57.62
N GLY A 837 28.33 21.88 -57.52
CA GLY A 837 28.08 23.08 -58.34
C GLY A 837 28.37 22.84 -59.82
N ARG A 838 27.56 23.46 -60.69
CA ARG A 838 27.88 23.67 -62.11
C ARG A 838 27.92 25.15 -62.44
N ILE A 839 28.88 25.54 -63.27
CA ILE A 839 28.94 26.88 -63.83
C ILE A 839 27.81 27.07 -64.84
N ILE A 840 27.09 28.18 -64.70
CA ILE A 840 26.06 28.64 -65.61
C ILE A 840 26.65 29.78 -66.44
N ASN A 841 26.73 29.56 -67.74
CA ASN A 841 27.32 30.49 -68.67
C ASN A 841 26.24 31.37 -69.30
N GLY A 842 26.50 32.68 -69.34
CA GLY A 842 25.78 33.63 -70.17
C GLY A 842 26.33 33.61 -71.60
N PHE A 843 25.42 33.77 -72.55
CA PHE A 843 25.71 33.99 -73.97
C PHE A 843 24.92 35.22 -74.43
N TYR A 844 25.53 36.03 -75.28
CA TYR A 844 24.93 37.29 -75.76
C TYR A 844 25.21 37.54 -77.24
N CYS A 845 24.32 38.27 -77.91
CA CYS A 845 24.46 38.66 -79.31
C CYS A 845 24.00 40.12 -79.46
N THR A 846 24.81 40.93 -80.13
CA THR A 846 24.57 42.38 -80.37
C THR A 846 24.71 42.76 -81.86
N ALA A 847 24.65 41.77 -82.74
CA ALA A 847 24.79 41.93 -84.19
C ALA A 847 23.50 42.39 -84.90
N GLY A 848 22.46 42.77 -84.15
CA GLY A 848 21.17 43.24 -84.66
C GLY A 848 20.14 42.13 -84.89
N ALA A 849 18.86 42.51 -84.99
CA ALA A 849 17.70 41.60 -85.01
C ALA A 849 17.75 40.48 -86.07
N ALA A 850 18.33 40.73 -87.24
CA ALA A 850 18.47 39.72 -88.29
C ALA A 850 19.52 38.62 -87.98
N LYS A 851 20.33 38.79 -86.91
CA LYS A 851 21.46 37.95 -86.53
C LYS A 851 21.40 37.45 -85.08
N CYS A 852 20.61 38.11 -84.23
CA CYS A 852 20.39 37.80 -82.83
C CYS A 852 18.95 37.33 -82.57
N ASP A 853 18.44 36.51 -83.48
CA ASP A 853 17.15 35.82 -83.38
C ASP A 853 15.97 36.75 -83.06
N GLY A 854 15.80 37.79 -83.87
CA GLY A 854 14.64 38.69 -83.85
C GLY A 854 14.80 39.94 -82.98
N TYR A 855 15.82 40.01 -82.12
CA TYR A 855 16.04 41.15 -81.20
C TYR A 855 17.34 41.91 -81.50
N PRO A 856 17.39 43.25 -81.34
CA PRO A 856 18.61 44.03 -81.55
C PRO A 856 19.81 43.48 -80.76
N ASP A 857 19.57 43.21 -79.47
CA ASP A 857 20.43 42.46 -78.58
C ASP A 857 19.65 41.25 -78.02
N ASN A 858 20.28 40.09 -77.87
CA ASN A 858 19.66 38.88 -77.31
C ASN A 858 20.61 38.16 -76.34
N HIS A 859 20.06 37.49 -75.33
CA HIS A 859 20.80 36.88 -74.22
C HIS A 859 20.16 35.56 -73.76
N PHE A 860 20.98 34.56 -73.39
CA PHE A 860 20.52 33.35 -72.72
C PHE A 860 21.54 32.78 -71.74
N TYR A 861 21.10 31.83 -70.90
CA TYR A 861 21.90 31.14 -69.89
C TYR A 861 21.87 29.62 -70.10
N SER A 862 23.01 28.94 -69.97
CA SER A 862 23.09 27.49 -70.19
C SER A 862 24.25 26.86 -69.41
N GLN A 863 24.17 25.56 -69.14
CA GLN A 863 25.28 24.78 -68.59
C GLN A 863 26.37 24.45 -69.62
N VAL A 864 26.13 24.67 -70.93
CA VAL A 864 27.11 24.37 -71.98
C VAL A 864 28.29 25.34 -71.96
N GLY A 865 29.49 24.81 -72.23
CA GLY A 865 30.73 25.59 -72.33
C GLY A 865 31.04 26.16 -73.71
N SER A 866 30.12 26.05 -74.67
CA SER A 866 30.25 26.65 -76.01
C SER A 866 28.89 26.68 -76.72
N TYR A 867 28.72 27.61 -77.65
CA TYR A 867 27.53 27.71 -78.51
C TYR A 867 27.98 28.03 -79.94
N SER A 868 27.34 27.40 -80.94
CA SER A 868 27.81 27.41 -82.34
C SER A 868 27.28 28.57 -83.20
N GLY A 869 26.55 29.53 -82.60
CA GLY A 869 26.03 30.69 -83.33
C GLY A 869 27.12 31.69 -83.69
N THR A 870 27.31 31.96 -84.99
CA THR A 870 28.39 32.80 -85.55
C THR A 870 28.46 34.24 -85.00
N TYR A 871 27.35 34.76 -84.46
CA TYR A 871 27.23 36.12 -83.93
C TYR A 871 27.10 36.17 -82.40
N TRP A 872 27.08 35.01 -81.73
CA TRP A 872 26.94 34.89 -80.29
C TRP A 872 28.31 34.87 -79.61
N GLN A 873 28.41 35.57 -78.48
CA GLN A 873 29.59 35.72 -77.65
C GLN A 873 29.36 35.03 -76.29
N GLY A 874 30.46 34.62 -75.65
CA GLY A 874 30.48 33.75 -74.47
C GLY A 874 31.29 32.45 -74.73
N PRO A 875 31.32 31.50 -73.78
CA PRO A 875 30.64 31.52 -72.48
C PRO A 875 31.22 32.53 -71.49
N ASP A 876 30.37 33.33 -70.85
CA ASP A 876 30.74 34.11 -69.67
C ASP A 876 30.20 33.42 -68.41
N PRO A 877 31.03 32.98 -67.44
CA PRO A 877 30.53 32.42 -66.18
C PRO A 877 29.71 33.46 -65.39
N VAL A 878 28.43 33.17 -65.11
CA VAL A 878 27.49 34.09 -64.43
C VAL A 878 27.05 33.60 -63.05
N ALA A 879 26.90 32.30 -62.86
CA ALA A 879 26.61 31.72 -61.54
C ALA A 879 27.24 30.32 -61.40
N GLU A 880 27.36 29.83 -60.17
CA GLU A 880 27.64 28.45 -59.84
C GLU A 880 26.45 27.88 -59.03
N LEU A 881 25.72 26.94 -59.63
CA LEU A 881 24.47 26.42 -59.06
C LEU A 881 24.59 24.94 -58.70
N PRO A 882 24.23 24.52 -57.47
CA PRO A 882 24.12 23.12 -57.09
C PRO A 882 23.19 22.32 -58.02
N GLN A 883 23.44 21.03 -58.13
CA GLN A 883 22.68 20.12 -59.00
C GLN A 883 22.01 19.01 -58.20
N GLY A 884 20.94 18.42 -58.75
CA GLY A 884 20.23 17.29 -58.16
C GLY A 884 18.87 17.68 -57.58
N ASN A 885 18.50 17.05 -56.45
CA ASN A 885 17.18 17.23 -55.85
C ASN A 885 17.09 18.50 -54.99
N CYS A 886 16.76 19.63 -55.62
CA CYS A 886 16.64 20.93 -54.96
C CYS A 886 15.67 20.90 -53.75
N ALA A 887 14.52 20.22 -53.88
CA ALA A 887 13.48 20.20 -52.86
C ALA A 887 13.96 19.59 -51.53
N GLY A 888 14.87 18.60 -51.59
CA GLY A 888 15.47 17.98 -50.39
C GLY A 888 16.43 18.89 -49.62
N GLN A 889 16.73 20.09 -50.12
CA GLN A 889 17.66 21.06 -49.52
C GLN A 889 17.02 22.44 -49.28
N GLY A 890 15.68 22.52 -49.34
CA GLY A 890 14.95 23.79 -49.24
C GLY A 890 15.19 24.76 -50.41
N MET A 891 15.68 24.24 -51.54
CA MET A 891 15.93 24.97 -52.78
C MET A 891 14.79 24.74 -53.78
N GLN A 892 14.58 25.69 -54.68
CA GLN A 892 13.79 25.51 -55.90
C GLN A 892 14.71 25.24 -57.09
N GLN A 893 14.14 24.68 -58.16
CA GLN A 893 14.83 24.57 -59.44
C GLN A 893 14.85 25.93 -60.15
N LEU A 894 15.89 26.18 -60.95
CA LEU A 894 15.97 27.28 -61.90
C LEU A 894 16.16 26.68 -63.31
N TRP A 895 15.33 27.12 -64.24
CA TRP A 895 15.29 26.68 -65.62
C TRP A 895 15.50 27.87 -66.57
N ARG A 896 16.23 27.65 -67.66
CA ARG A 896 16.06 28.45 -68.88
C ARG A 896 14.84 27.88 -69.60
N THR A 897 13.86 28.72 -69.92
CA THR A 897 12.78 28.38 -70.87
C THR A 897 12.99 29.18 -72.15
N TRP A 898 12.49 28.68 -73.29
CA TRP A 898 12.55 29.43 -74.56
C TRP A 898 11.33 29.25 -75.43
N ASN A 899 10.92 30.32 -76.12
CA ASN A 899 9.90 30.29 -77.17
C ASN A 899 10.50 30.74 -78.50
N PHE A 900 10.51 29.83 -79.47
CA PHE A 900 10.97 30.10 -80.83
C PHE A 900 9.74 30.24 -81.76
N SER A 901 9.60 31.38 -82.42
CA SER A 901 8.48 31.67 -83.33
C SER A 901 8.95 32.49 -84.53
N GLY A 902 8.84 31.92 -85.73
CA GLY A 902 9.44 32.49 -86.93
C GLY A 902 10.95 32.65 -86.76
N GLY A 903 11.48 33.83 -87.09
CA GLY A 903 12.88 34.21 -86.84
C GLY A 903 13.15 34.81 -85.46
N THR A 904 12.22 34.72 -84.50
CA THR A 904 12.33 35.33 -83.17
C THR A 904 12.50 34.27 -82.09
N HIS A 905 13.59 34.33 -81.33
CA HIS A 905 13.86 33.45 -80.18
C HIS A 905 13.90 34.25 -78.89
N THR A 906 13.03 33.87 -77.95
CA THR A 906 12.97 34.46 -76.60
C THR A 906 13.50 33.47 -75.57
N TYR A 907 14.16 33.99 -74.53
CA TYR A 907 14.71 33.21 -73.43
C TYR A 907 14.28 33.83 -72.09
N ASN A 908 13.83 33.00 -71.15
CA ASN A 908 13.38 33.43 -69.83
C ASN A 908 13.97 32.51 -68.74
N LEU A 909 13.91 32.95 -67.48
CA LEU A 909 14.44 32.27 -66.31
C LEU A 909 13.33 31.99 -65.29
N ASP A 910 12.87 30.75 -65.23
CA ASP A 910 11.68 30.33 -64.49
C ASP A 910 12.00 29.26 -63.44
N SER A 911 11.18 29.18 -62.39
CA SER A 911 11.33 28.16 -61.33
C SER A 911 10.77 26.78 -61.72
N ALA A 912 10.24 26.64 -62.94
CA ALA A 912 9.67 25.41 -63.48
C ALA A 912 10.03 25.24 -64.97
N ALA A 913 9.97 24.00 -65.46
CA ALA A 913 10.27 23.65 -66.85
C ALA A 913 9.16 24.04 -67.87
N SER A 914 8.06 24.64 -67.40
CA SER A 914 6.88 25.01 -68.21
C SER A 914 6.91 26.46 -68.68
N GLY A 915 6.24 26.75 -69.82
CA GLY A 915 6.13 28.11 -70.38
C GLY A 915 6.95 28.37 -71.65
N GLY A 916 7.68 27.36 -72.15
CA GLY A 916 8.48 27.44 -73.38
C GLY A 916 8.13 26.35 -74.41
N THR A 917 8.51 26.60 -75.67
CA THR A 917 8.73 25.57 -76.71
C THR A 917 9.85 24.57 -76.35
N GLY A 918 10.72 24.93 -75.40
CA GLY A 918 11.70 24.04 -74.79
C GLY A 918 12.27 24.64 -73.50
N ASN A 919 13.09 23.87 -72.79
CA ASN A 919 13.70 24.26 -71.53
C ASN A 919 15.05 23.54 -71.28
N GLU A 920 15.84 24.09 -70.37
CA GLU A 920 17.06 23.50 -69.81
C GLU A 920 17.11 23.75 -68.30
N PHE A 921 17.41 22.72 -67.51
CA PHE A 921 17.66 22.86 -66.09
C PHE A 921 19.02 23.54 -65.87
N LEU A 922 19.03 24.69 -65.21
CA LEU A 922 20.27 25.39 -64.88
C LEU A 922 20.82 24.94 -63.53
N GLY A 923 19.99 24.78 -62.51
CA GLY A 923 20.43 24.28 -61.22
C GLY A 923 19.45 24.58 -60.10
N CYS A 924 19.88 24.38 -58.87
CA CYS A 924 19.12 24.72 -57.67
C CYS A 924 19.49 26.11 -57.16
N VAL A 925 18.49 26.84 -56.68
CA VAL A 925 18.62 28.14 -56.00
C VAL A 925 17.72 28.17 -54.77
N TRP A 926 18.10 28.86 -53.69
CA TRP A 926 17.14 29.14 -52.62
C TRP A 926 16.15 30.23 -53.05
N PRO A 927 14.88 30.18 -52.62
CA PRO A 927 13.97 31.32 -52.76
C PRO A 927 14.47 32.57 -52.00
#